data_AF-A0A1H8UYP1-F1
#
_entry.id   AF-A0A1H8UYP1-F1
#
_cell.length_a   1.000
_cell.length_b   1.000
_cell.length_c   1.000
_cell.angle_alpha   90.00
_cell.angle_beta   90.00
_cell.angle_gamma   90.00
#
_symmetry.space_group_name_H-M   'P 1'
#
loop_
_entity.id
_entity.type
_entity.pdbx_description
1 polymer ?
#
loop_
_entity_poly.entity_id
_entity_poly.type
_entity_poly.pdbx_seq_one_letter_code
_entity_poly.pdbx_strand_id
1 'polypeptide(L)'
;MADDRSTSFPFAGLAVVALFLTTTFLGPQGFELLRQAENDVAKRPHRVEPPVEARLWEDPLTALARYRERCAEGGSAAAQRSSPGCRPPSDANGLKELFGENPKGLTVIAAMLPGAALVGAEETRRRTRYAVLAGLNAEGYVPDDSEHMRLMRVRRCEKFTDCGEKEGVGSFVLGSRPGAWMDLRAAPLPKAISAALEKFKKPEITTIDLVFETLASRAGAAGDQRRNVAVLWIDDTAVGRRWLSTLAMLLADVSPGGDGVRLRILGPNGSDAIVAALDDDLGDLQNEAENLKAAGARRNFQRNWQTLAKLRLVSAESTASAEQLRREARLSACPAAKPGEDEDCIAEAFRSRLSSVRGTLESRRDARQGISAVQQVPFFIRTVAPDNLLIDLLVAELCARGFPENPSERVVLFGEWDSIYSRTFEQALHGQPRESCRGKHIKVEFYPYLRGLDGAGLDGASKQVRLVRAGDKPASERKDSQIEWPEGRDQRDYVRRIVQEISNRAIAQEYATEVKAVGMIGRDVHDKLVLAQALRAAFPDRVLFTTDLDARLLHPDVTGYTRNIIVASSLPLTLRKELQGGIPPFRDSYQTATFLGARYAAADDGKRDERLVAIKAELAKPRLFEIGLRDKVELGTKVSRKPEDERRVTYAVLVAVVLLGLAGLVTFTRFVPAMSVARLWLFKNKPAEAHFDTASKVVSGLEAAAFGFAVGIVIELCAPGSTGFGGAFLLGTTTAAFFWAFLYPGLRALPASKTGGGPLWLSRWLRFGLRVAFFAWLAWSLVEMWQATPTEDLREPFAPLSGVSSWPGQLVRTLMIVLFACFLDYTWCRSVDDCRRIDREYFGARDPLPVPPPTQGWWQRRLTAWRNRWLRLRRLMRLLLLDAWRYAYVRVWRFFRSFGNATIWLWRPAVVRSDGSIDGARLWREYRKRLRNWPRFGRMVFWWIVAALFLGFSNHLAGTTLPEVPARGFGDRELFRSTLVLSNILLIVLFVLVGDATILTWRVISAMKEGRTTYPQATVERFAAELGPELRHPAAVPVAARIADRHGYGPVLAPPGRPGRNSLLDDWIDARLIAEHTAAIGPLIVFPFILLALGVVGRSQLFDNWAIGNDQLVVLIFYVLWAIAMAAMLNIGAEMTRRKALTGMEADLLWLKGAGPDYAKLAERFPDLIAQVRNLRQGAFAPFFEQPLVQAILVPLGGAGGVQLVEYLMFARAQ
;
A
#
# COMPACT_ATOMS: atom_id res chain seq x y z
N MET A 1 -3.29 36.22 -44.11
CA MET A 1 -2.20 35.49 -43.42
C MET A 1 -2.17 35.98 -41.98
N ALA A 2 -2.18 35.03 -41.03
CA ALA A 2 -2.21 35.20 -39.57
C ALA A 2 -3.57 35.56 -38.95
N ASP A 3 -4.35 34.52 -38.62
CA ASP A 3 -5.00 34.43 -37.31
C ASP A 3 -5.43 32.98 -37.07
N ASP A 4 -4.79 32.31 -36.10
CA ASP A 4 -5.35 31.21 -35.30
C ASP A 4 -4.26 30.67 -34.38
N ARG A 5 -4.29 31.12 -33.13
CA ARG A 5 -3.62 30.47 -32.00
C ARG A 5 -4.64 30.21 -30.91
N SER A 6 -5.63 29.38 -31.22
CA SER A 6 -6.30 28.57 -30.20
C SER A 6 -5.33 27.49 -29.74
N THR A 7 -4.80 27.62 -28.54
CA THR A 7 -4.11 26.55 -27.84
C THR A 7 -5.11 25.44 -27.50
N SER A 8 -5.36 24.56 -28.46
CA SER A 8 -6.07 23.29 -28.23
C SER A 8 -5.10 22.32 -27.56
N PHE A 9 -5.20 22.17 -26.25
CA PHE A 9 -4.70 20.97 -25.55
C PHE A 9 -5.41 19.73 -26.14
N PRO A 10 -4.73 18.59 -26.33
CA PRO A 10 -5.23 17.50 -27.15
C PRO A 10 -6.25 16.64 -26.37
N PHE A 11 -7.49 17.13 -26.25
CA PHE A 11 -8.60 16.33 -25.72
C PHE A 11 -8.85 15.06 -26.55
N ALA A 12 -8.56 15.10 -27.86
CA ALA A 12 -8.63 13.92 -28.73
C ALA A 12 -7.60 12.84 -28.35
N GLY A 13 -6.40 13.23 -27.90
CA GLY A 13 -5.37 12.28 -27.45
C GLY A 13 -5.71 11.61 -26.13
N LEU A 14 -6.30 12.36 -25.19
CA LEU A 14 -6.77 11.82 -23.91
C LEU A 14 -8.02 10.94 -24.05
N ALA A 15 -8.93 11.27 -24.98
CA ALA A 15 -10.07 10.42 -25.31
C ALA A 15 -9.63 9.10 -25.96
N VAL A 16 -8.63 9.12 -26.86
CA VAL A 16 -8.06 7.91 -27.46
C VAL A 16 -7.30 7.08 -26.43
N VAL A 17 -6.56 7.69 -25.50
CA VAL A 17 -5.92 6.97 -24.39
C VAL A 17 -6.95 6.40 -23.41
N ALA A 18 -8.03 7.12 -23.11
CA ALA A 18 -9.12 6.60 -22.28
C ALA A 18 -9.91 5.48 -22.97
N LEU A 19 -10.13 5.57 -24.29
CA LEU A 19 -10.76 4.51 -25.10
C LEU A 19 -9.84 3.28 -25.23
N PHE A 20 -8.53 3.50 -25.36
CA PHE A 20 -7.52 2.45 -25.41
C PHE A 20 -7.36 1.77 -24.04
N LEU A 21 -7.39 2.54 -22.94
CA LEU A 21 -7.37 2.00 -21.57
C LEU A 21 -8.67 1.24 -21.25
N THR A 22 -9.84 1.73 -21.66
CA THR A 22 -11.11 1.01 -21.45
C THR A 22 -11.19 -0.28 -22.27
N THR A 23 -10.67 -0.30 -23.50
CA THR A 23 -10.65 -1.52 -24.33
C THR A 23 -9.55 -2.53 -23.94
N THR A 24 -8.41 -2.08 -23.39
CA THR A 24 -7.35 -2.99 -22.91
C THR A 24 -7.59 -3.51 -21.48
N PHE A 25 -8.33 -2.79 -20.63
CA PHE A 25 -8.64 -3.25 -19.26
C PHE A 25 -9.94 -4.07 -19.14
N LEU A 26 -10.88 -3.98 -20.09
CA LEU A 26 -12.12 -4.78 -20.10
C LEU A 26 -12.01 -6.08 -20.94
N GLY A 27 -10.78 -6.45 -21.33
CA GLY A 27 -10.48 -7.51 -22.30
C GLY A 27 -10.42 -8.97 -21.84
N PRO A 28 -10.49 -9.36 -20.54
CA PRO A 28 -10.54 -10.78 -20.18
C PRO A 28 -11.85 -11.17 -19.49
N GLN A 29 -12.96 -11.15 -20.22
CA GLN A 29 -14.18 -11.92 -19.87
C GLN A 29 -14.55 -12.95 -20.96
N GLY A 30 -13.60 -13.28 -21.83
CA GLY A 30 -13.84 -14.13 -23.00
C GLY A 30 -13.25 -15.53 -22.94
N PHE A 31 -13.33 -16.25 -21.81
CA PHE A 31 -12.97 -17.69 -21.79
C PHE A 31 -13.82 -18.56 -20.81
N GLU A 32 -15.09 -18.24 -20.61
CA GLU A 32 -16.04 -19.14 -19.93
C GLU A 32 -16.84 -20.04 -20.89
N LEU A 33 -16.61 -19.95 -22.20
CA LEU A 33 -17.35 -20.71 -23.22
C LEU A 33 -16.61 -21.95 -23.80
N LEU A 34 -15.45 -22.33 -23.26
CA LEU A 34 -14.73 -23.55 -23.69
C LEU A 34 -14.92 -24.76 -22.76
N ARG A 35 -15.88 -24.73 -21.84
CA ARG A 35 -16.31 -25.94 -21.13
C ARG A 35 -17.27 -26.72 -22.04
N GLN A 36 -16.71 -27.41 -23.04
CA GLN A 36 -17.44 -28.47 -23.73
C GLN A 36 -17.83 -29.53 -22.71
N ALA A 37 -19.10 -29.91 -22.73
CA ALA A 37 -19.61 -31.04 -21.99
C ALA A 37 -18.82 -32.31 -22.36
N GLU A 38 -18.45 -33.07 -21.34
CA GLU A 38 -17.79 -34.38 -21.41
C GLU A 38 -18.55 -35.28 -22.41
N ASN A 39 -17.88 -35.70 -23.49
CA ASN A 39 -18.41 -36.72 -24.39
C ASN A 39 -18.14 -38.10 -23.79
N ASP A 40 -19.18 -38.94 -23.76
CA ASP A 40 -19.26 -40.33 -23.29
C ASP A 40 -18.41 -41.35 -24.09
N VAL A 41 -17.19 -40.99 -24.50
CA VAL A 41 -16.32 -41.83 -25.34
C VAL A 41 -15.07 -42.26 -24.58
N ALA A 42 -15.28 -43.00 -23.49
CA ALA A 42 -14.23 -43.82 -22.87
C ALA A 42 -14.84 -45.03 -22.15
N LYS A 43 -15.62 -45.85 -22.87
CA LYS A 43 -15.94 -47.22 -22.44
C LYS A 43 -15.26 -48.20 -23.39
N ARG A 44 -14.08 -48.68 -23.00
CA ARG A 44 -13.52 -49.95 -23.48
C ARG A 44 -13.20 -50.81 -22.27
N PRO A 45 -13.77 -52.00 -22.14
CA PRO A 45 -13.47 -52.86 -21.00
C PRO A 45 -12.13 -53.53 -21.25
N HIS A 46 -11.13 -53.22 -20.42
CA HIS A 46 -9.96 -54.07 -20.25
C HIS A 46 -9.99 -54.68 -18.86
N ARG A 47 -9.80 -56.00 -18.86
CA ARG A 47 -10.10 -56.91 -17.76
C ARG A 47 -9.12 -56.68 -16.60
N VAL A 48 -9.69 -56.71 -15.38
CA VAL A 48 -9.10 -56.66 -14.03
C VAL A 48 -9.08 -55.24 -13.42
N GLU A 49 -10.23 -54.83 -12.87
CA GLU A 49 -10.44 -53.53 -12.18
C GLU A 49 -10.09 -53.59 -10.66
N PRO A 50 -9.50 -52.53 -10.09
CA PRO A 50 -9.43 -52.28 -8.64
C PRO A 50 -10.77 -51.78 -8.05
N PRO A 51 -11.00 -51.91 -6.73
CA PRO A 51 -12.32 -51.76 -6.13
C PRO A 51 -12.83 -50.32 -5.92
N VAL A 52 -12.00 -49.27 -5.81
CA VAL A 52 -12.47 -47.91 -5.48
C VAL A 52 -12.15 -46.93 -6.61
N GLU A 53 -13.16 -46.52 -7.39
CA GLU A 53 -13.03 -45.47 -8.41
C GLU A 53 -12.68 -44.12 -7.76
N ALA A 54 -11.53 -43.57 -8.13
CA ALA A 54 -11.10 -42.24 -7.70
C ALA A 54 -10.05 -41.66 -8.66
N ARG A 55 -10.38 -40.55 -9.32
CA ARG A 55 -9.37 -39.82 -10.11
C ARG A 55 -8.28 -39.28 -9.17
N LEU A 56 -7.05 -39.09 -9.67
CA LEU A 56 -5.89 -38.65 -8.86
C LEU A 56 -6.09 -37.33 -8.09
N TRP A 57 -7.04 -36.49 -8.48
CA TRP A 57 -7.35 -35.21 -7.84
C TRP A 57 -8.52 -35.26 -6.84
N GLU A 58 -9.20 -36.40 -6.71
CA GLU A 58 -10.32 -36.57 -5.77
C GLU A 58 -9.83 -36.91 -4.35
N ASP A 59 -10.72 -36.71 -3.37
CA ASP A 59 -10.47 -37.07 -1.97
C ASP A 59 -10.54 -38.59 -1.75
N PRO A 60 -9.48 -39.23 -1.22
CA PRO A 60 -9.46 -40.69 -1.05
C PRO A 60 -10.46 -41.20 0.00
N LEU A 61 -10.74 -40.43 1.07
CA LEU A 61 -11.69 -40.85 2.10
C LEU A 61 -13.14 -40.71 1.61
N THR A 62 -13.45 -39.63 0.88
CA THR A 62 -14.76 -39.47 0.25
C THR A 62 -15.01 -40.53 -0.81
N ALA A 63 -13.99 -40.90 -1.61
CA ALA A 63 -14.11 -42.00 -2.56
C ALA A 63 -14.40 -43.35 -1.87
N LEU A 64 -13.76 -43.62 -0.73
CA LEU A 64 -14.04 -44.79 0.09
C LEU A 64 -15.47 -44.76 0.67
N ALA A 65 -15.94 -43.62 1.16
CA ALA A 65 -17.31 -43.45 1.65
C ALA A 65 -18.33 -43.73 0.55
N ARG A 66 -18.15 -43.13 -0.64
CA ARG A 66 -19.00 -43.39 -1.83
C ARG A 66 -18.99 -44.88 -2.21
N TYR A 67 -17.83 -45.54 -2.13
CA TYR A 67 -17.75 -46.99 -2.36
C TYR A 67 -18.57 -47.78 -1.35
N ARG A 68 -18.47 -47.47 -0.05
CA ARG A 68 -19.22 -48.13 1.02
C ARG A 68 -20.72 -47.97 0.87
N GLU A 69 -21.20 -46.76 0.58
CA GLU A 69 -22.63 -46.48 0.34
C GLU A 69 -23.16 -47.30 -0.82
N ARG A 70 -22.47 -47.26 -1.97
CA ARG A 70 -22.82 -48.07 -3.15
C ARG A 70 -22.91 -49.57 -2.83
N CYS A 71 -21.97 -50.09 -2.04
CA CYS A 71 -21.97 -51.50 -1.67
C CYS A 71 -22.97 -51.85 -0.55
N ALA A 72 -23.42 -50.88 0.25
CA ALA A 72 -24.42 -51.06 1.30
C ALA A 72 -25.86 -51.06 0.74
N GLU A 73 -26.16 -50.24 -0.27
CA GLU A 73 -27.49 -50.18 -0.92
C GLU A 73 -27.85 -51.46 -1.70
N GLY A 74 -26.86 -52.30 -2.08
CA GLY A 74 -27.05 -53.57 -2.76
C GLY A 74 -27.50 -54.77 -1.89
N GLY A 75 -28.08 -54.51 -0.71
CA GLY A 75 -28.27 -55.45 0.40
C GLY A 75 -29.21 -56.66 0.23
N SER A 76 -29.54 -57.12 -0.98
CA SER A 76 -30.16 -58.44 -1.18
C SER A 76 -29.12 -59.47 -1.58
N ALA A 77 -29.11 -60.63 -0.92
CA ALA A 77 -28.15 -61.72 -1.18
C ALA A 77 -28.21 -62.27 -2.64
N ALA A 78 -29.26 -61.93 -3.40
CA ALA A 78 -29.37 -62.22 -4.83
C ALA A 78 -28.72 -61.14 -5.73
N ALA A 79 -28.61 -59.89 -5.26
CA ALA A 79 -28.01 -58.78 -5.99
C ALA A 79 -26.46 -58.75 -5.89
N GLN A 80 -25.87 -59.35 -4.84
CA GLN A 80 -24.41 -59.46 -4.69
C GLN A 80 -23.71 -60.30 -5.76
N ARG A 81 -24.45 -61.13 -6.52
CA ARG A 81 -23.91 -61.86 -7.67
C ARG A 81 -24.02 -61.11 -9.00
N SER A 82 -24.76 -60.00 -9.03
CA SER A 82 -25.10 -59.29 -10.28
C SER A 82 -24.68 -57.81 -10.34
N SER A 83 -24.21 -57.22 -9.24
CA SER A 83 -23.48 -55.93 -9.28
C SER A 83 -21.98 -56.17 -9.53
N PRO A 84 -21.42 -55.86 -10.72
CA PRO A 84 -20.04 -56.19 -11.08
C PRO A 84 -18.95 -55.43 -10.31
N GLY A 85 -19.32 -54.47 -9.44
CA GLY A 85 -18.40 -53.44 -8.93
C GLY A 85 -18.05 -53.47 -7.43
N CYS A 86 -18.53 -54.42 -6.62
CA CYS A 86 -18.22 -54.47 -5.18
C CYS A 86 -17.47 -55.76 -4.80
N ARG A 87 -16.13 -55.75 -4.88
CA ARG A 87 -15.29 -56.85 -4.35
C ARG A 87 -15.00 -56.67 -2.86
N PRO A 88 -14.91 -57.76 -2.07
CA PRO A 88 -14.47 -57.66 -0.68
C PRO A 88 -13.04 -57.11 -0.62
N PRO A 89 -12.71 -56.25 0.37
CA PRO A 89 -11.35 -55.77 0.57
C PRO A 89 -10.38 -56.94 0.73
N SER A 90 -9.16 -56.80 0.20
CA SER A 90 -8.11 -57.80 0.44
C SER A 90 -7.75 -57.83 1.92
N ASP A 91 -7.39 -59.00 2.46
CA ASP A 91 -6.84 -59.11 3.81
C ASP A 91 -5.53 -58.31 3.94
N ALA A 92 -5.00 -58.15 5.17
CA ALA A 92 -3.74 -57.46 5.44
C ALA A 92 -2.51 -57.97 4.63
N ASN A 93 -2.62 -59.13 3.99
CA ASN A 93 -1.60 -59.67 3.08
C ASN A 93 -1.61 -59.02 1.68
N GLY A 94 -2.49 -58.07 1.39
CA GLY A 94 -2.63 -57.46 0.06
C GLY A 94 -1.31 -56.94 -0.54
N LEU A 95 -0.43 -56.30 0.23
CA LEU A 95 0.89 -55.88 -0.28
C LEU A 95 1.84 -57.08 -0.49
N LYS A 96 1.78 -58.11 0.36
CA LYS A 96 2.59 -59.34 0.23
C LYS A 96 2.21 -60.13 -1.01
N GLU A 97 0.93 -60.19 -1.32
CA GLU A 97 0.41 -60.82 -2.54
C GLU A 97 0.85 -60.07 -3.80
N LEU A 98 0.96 -58.74 -3.73
CA LEU A 98 1.31 -57.90 -4.88
C LEU A 98 2.81 -57.83 -5.18
N PHE A 99 3.65 -57.77 -4.14
CA PHE A 99 5.09 -57.56 -4.28
C PHE A 99 5.94 -58.77 -3.87
N GLY A 100 5.33 -59.85 -3.36
CA GLY A 100 6.01 -61.01 -2.79
C GLY A 100 6.42 -60.79 -1.33
N GLU A 101 6.97 -61.83 -0.68
CA GLU A 101 7.28 -61.80 0.75
C GLU A 101 8.52 -60.96 1.12
N ASN A 102 9.50 -60.85 0.22
CA ASN A 102 10.77 -60.11 0.43
C ASN A 102 11.12 -59.22 -0.78
N PRO A 103 10.33 -58.17 -1.08
CA PRO A 103 10.59 -57.29 -2.21
C PRO A 103 11.82 -56.41 -1.96
N LYS A 104 12.73 -56.33 -2.94
CA LYS A 104 13.86 -55.38 -2.93
C LYS A 104 13.41 -54.03 -3.47
N GLY A 105 13.67 -52.95 -2.72
CA GLY A 105 13.40 -51.58 -3.19
C GLY A 105 11.95 -51.11 -3.07
N LEU A 106 11.13 -51.76 -2.23
CA LEU A 106 9.78 -51.31 -1.91
C LEU A 106 9.81 -50.22 -0.82
N THR A 107 9.07 -49.13 -1.04
CA THR A 107 8.84 -48.09 -0.02
C THR A 107 7.36 -48.01 0.31
N VAL A 108 6.99 -48.19 1.58
CA VAL A 108 5.61 -48.06 2.07
C VAL A 108 5.49 -46.73 2.82
N ILE A 109 4.61 -45.86 2.34
CA ILE A 109 4.35 -44.54 2.90
C ILE A 109 2.94 -44.55 3.52
N ALA A 110 2.85 -44.45 4.84
CA ALA A 110 1.59 -44.17 5.53
C ALA A 110 1.35 -42.66 5.55
N ALA A 111 0.47 -42.16 4.68
CA ALA A 111 0.10 -40.76 4.59
C ALA A 111 -1.14 -40.50 5.45
N MET A 112 -0.98 -39.70 6.51
CA MET A 112 -2.08 -39.34 7.40
C MET A 112 -2.94 -38.24 6.77
N LEU A 113 -4.26 -38.37 6.90
CA LEU A 113 -5.26 -37.45 6.37
C LEU A 113 -6.22 -37.04 7.49
N PRO A 114 -6.66 -35.77 7.53
CA PRO A 114 -7.60 -35.29 8.53
C PRO A 114 -8.96 -35.98 8.33
N GLY A 115 -9.39 -36.80 9.28
CA GLY A 115 -10.66 -37.53 9.24
C GLY A 115 -11.86 -36.77 9.81
N ALA A 116 -11.62 -35.78 10.67
CA ALA A 116 -12.69 -35.00 11.29
C ALA A 116 -13.49 -34.21 10.25
N ALA A 117 -14.80 -34.08 10.47
CA ALA A 117 -15.71 -33.29 9.66
C ALA A 117 -15.52 -31.77 9.93
N LEU A 118 -14.33 -31.26 9.59
CA LEU A 118 -14.00 -29.84 9.65
C LEU A 118 -14.33 -29.18 8.31
N VAL A 119 -14.71 -27.91 8.36
CA VAL A 119 -14.85 -27.06 7.17
C VAL A 119 -13.55 -27.11 6.37
N GLY A 120 -13.64 -27.39 5.07
CA GLY A 120 -12.46 -27.49 4.20
C GLY A 120 -11.59 -28.76 4.36
N ALA A 121 -11.94 -29.72 5.23
CA ALA A 121 -11.17 -30.96 5.38
C ALA A 121 -11.05 -31.75 4.07
N GLU A 122 -12.10 -31.80 3.26
CA GLU A 122 -12.04 -32.42 1.92
C GLU A 122 -11.02 -31.76 1.01
N GLU A 123 -10.97 -30.42 1.00
CA GLU A 123 -10.01 -29.67 0.18
C GLU A 123 -8.59 -29.89 0.69
N THR A 124 -8.37 -29.93 2.01
CA THR A 124 -7.08 -30.29 2.61
C THR A 124 -6.65 -31.70 2.19
N ARG A 125 -7.55 -32.69 2.22
CA ARG A 125 -7.24 -34.07 1.76
C ARG A 125 -6.88 -34.13 0.28
N ARG A 126 -7.60 -33.39 -0.58
CA ARG A 126 -7.27 -33.27 -2.01
C ARG A 126 -5.89 -32.64 -2.21
N ARG A 127 -5.58 -31.57 -1.46
CA ARG A 127 -4.27 -30.88 -1.53
C ARG A 127 -3.14 -31.79 -1.08
N THR A 128 -3.32 -32.54 0.02
CA THR A 128 -2.35 -33.52 0.53
C THR A 128 -2.12 -34.64 -0.47
N ARG A 129 -3.18 -35.27 -1.00
CA ARG A 129 -3.04 -36.33 -2.03
C ARG A 129 -2.29 -35.83 -3.26
N TYR A 130 -2.68 -34.66 -3.78
CA TYR A 130 -1.98 -34.04 -4.90
C TYR A 130 -0.50 -33.79 -4.61
N ALA A 131 -0.16 -33.23 -3.44
CA ALA A 131 1.22 -32.93 -3.06
C ALA A 131 2.08 -34.19 -2.97
N VAL A 132 1.54 -35.26 -2.37
CA VAL A 132 2.22 -36.55 -2.27
C VAL A 132 2.50 -37.12 -3.64
N LEU A 133 1.47 -37.27 -4.48
CA LEU A 133 1.61 -37.84 -5.82
C LEU A 133 2.52 -36.99 -6.71
N ALA A 134 2.43 -35.66 -6.62
CA ALA A 134 3.32 -34.76 -7.32
C ALA A 134 4.79 -34.93 -6.88
N GLY A 135 5.03 -35.11 -5.58
CA GLY A 135 6.35 -35.37 -5.03
C GLY A 135 6.93 -36.69 -5.52
N LEU A 136 6.13 -37.76 -5.54
CA LEU A 136 6.52 -39.05 -6.09
C LEU A 136 6.83 -38.96 -7.59
N ASN A 137 6.01 -38.23 -8.36
CA ASN A 137 6.27 -38.00 -9.78
C ASN A 137 7.56 -37.20 -10.03
N ALA A 138 7.87 -36.22 -9.18
CA ALA A 138 9.13 -35.47 -9.25
C ALA A 138 10.37 -36.34 -8.94
N GLU A 139 10.22 -37.43 -8.19
CA GLU A 139 11.26 -38.45 -7.99
C GLU A 139 11.24 -39.58 -9.04
N GLY A 140 10.37 -39.48 -10.06
CA GLY A 140 10.33 -40.40 -11.19
C GLY A 140 9.39 -41.60 -11.04
N TYR A 141 8.51 -41.59 -10.05
CA TYR A 141 7.47 -42.62 -9.88
C TYR A 141 6.19 -42.26 -10.64
N VAL A 142 5.52 -43.25 -11.23
CA VAL A 142 4.24 -43.08 -11.93
C VAL A 142 3.21 -44.04 -11.31
N PRO A 143 1.97 -43.59 -11.06
CA PRO A 143 0.90 -44.48 -10.59
C PRO A 143 0.67 -45.65 -11.54
N ASP A 144 0.50 -46.85 -10.97
CA ASP A 144 0.16 -48.04 -11.76
C ASP A 144 -1.28 -47.95 -12.32
N ASP A 145 -2.17 -47.26 -11.59
CA ASP A 145 -3.55 -46.97 -11.98
C ASP A 145 -3.88 -45.51 -11.63
N SER A 146 -4.41 -44.75 -12.58
CA SER A 146 -4.76 -43.32 -12.42
C SER A 146 -6.25 -43.07 -12.12
N GLU A 147 -7.08 -44.09 -12.25
CA GLU A 147 -8.54 -43.99 -12.15
C GLU A 147 -9.10 -44.75 -10.93
N HIS A 148 -8.31 -45.65 -10.34
CA HIS A 148 -8.76 -46.48 -9.23
C HIS A 148 -7.73 -46.61 -8.11
N MET A 149 -8.24 -46.72 -6.88
CA MET A 149 -7.48 -47.09 -5.69
C MET A 149 -7.80 -48.52 -5.26
N ARG A 150 -6.83 -49.15 -4.61
CA ARG A 150 -6.98 -50.49 -4.03
C ARG A 150 -7.48 -50.38 -2.60
N LEU A 151 -8.16 -51.43 -2.14
CA LEU A 151 -8.79 -51.47 -0.82
C LEU A 151 -8.32 -52.71 -0.07
N MET A 152 -7.83 -52.50 1.15
CA MET A 152 -7.47 -53.58 2.08
C MET A 152 -8.17 -53.42 3.43
N ARG A 153 -8.36 -54.52 4.16
CA ARG A 153 -8.89 -54.52 5.53
C ARG A 153 -7.83 -54.97 6.51
N VAL A 154 -7.61 -54.17 7.54
CA VAL A 154 -6.55 -54.38 8.54
C VAL A 154 -7.14 -54.37 9.95
N ARG A 155 -6.54 -55.12 10.86
CA ARG A 155 -6.94 -55.14 12.28
C ARG A 155 -6.43 -53.89 12.99
N ARG A 156 -7.27 -53.28 13.82
CA ARG A 156 -6.87 -52.24 14.77
C ARG A 156 -6.65 -52.89 16.12
N CYS A 157 -5.44 -52.73 16.67
CA CYS A 157 -5.10 -53.20 18.00
C CYS A 157 -4.98 -52.01 18.96
N GLU A 158 -5.41 -52.20 20.21
CA GLU A 158 -5.32 -51.17 21.25
C GLU A 158 -3.96 -51.17 21.95
N LYS A 159 -3.38 -52.36 22.21
CA LYS A 159 -2.08 -52.50 22.85
C LYS A 159 -1.02 -53.01 21.89
N PHE A 160 0.23 -52.63 22.13
CA PHE A 160 1.38 -53.02 21.32
C PHE A 160 1.67 -54.54 21.37
N THR A 161 1.00 -55.25 22.27
CA THR A 161 1.11 -56.70 22.50
C THR A 161 -0.02 -57.52 21.86
N ASP A 162 -1.11 -56.90 21.39
CA ASP A 162 -2.31 -57.60 20.92
C ASP A 162 -2.19 -58.07 19.45
N CYS A 163 -1.52 -57.29 18.60
CA CYS A 163 -1.38 -57.57 17.17
C CYS A 163 -0.28 -58.63 16.88
N GLY A 164 -0.67 -59.91 16.88
CA GLY A 164 0.21 -61.07 16.61
C GLY A 164 -0.13 -61.90 15.36
N GLU A 165 0.76 -62.83 15.03
CA GLU A 165 0.54 -63.87 14.01
C GLU A 165 -0.73 -64.67 14.33
N LYS A 166 -1.50 -65.02 13.29
CA LYS A 166 -2.73 -65.82 13.42
C LYS A 166 -2.40 -67.13 14.16
N GLU A 167 -2.77 -67.26 15.44
CA GLU A 167 -3.01 -68.59 15.99
C GLU A 167 -4.17 -69.18 15.19
N GLY A 168 -3.91 -70.30 14.50
CA GLY A 168 -4.79 -70.89 13.51
C GLY A 168 -6.20 -71.10 14.05
N VAL A 169 -7.15 -70.29 13.57
CA VAL A 169 -8.53 -70.73 13.49
C VAL A 169 -8.56 -71.72 12.34
N GLY A 170 -8.47 -73.01 12.68
CA GLY A 170 -8.67 -74.09 11.73
C GLY A 170 -9.94 -73.83 10.92
N SER A 171 -9.83 -74.02 9.62
CA SER A 171 -10.97 -74.20 8.72
C SER A 171 -11.88 -75.28 9.28
N PHE A 172 -12.87 -74.91 10.09
CA PHE A 172 -14.01 -75.77 10.34
C PHE A 172 -14.95 -75.59 9.16
N VAL A 173 -14.76 -76.45 8.17
CA VAL A 173 -15.73 -76.71 7.11
C VAL A 173 -17.03 -77.12 7.79
N LEU A 174 -17.95 -76.17 7.99
CA LEU A 174 -19.32 -76.47 8.35
C LEU A 174 -20.08 -76.81 7.05
N GLY A 175 -19.79 -78.01 6.55
CA GLY A 175 -20.71 -78.72 5.67
C GLY A 175 -21.89 -79.20 6.50
N SER A 176 -22.99 -78.44 6.52
CA SER A 176 -24.30 -78.91 6.99
C SER A 176 -25.39 -77.99 6.45
N ARG A 177 -26.38 -78.62 5.80
CA ARG A 177 -27.55 -78.04 5.11
C ARG A 177 -28.33 -77.03 5.98
N PRO A 178 -28.85 -75.91 5.42
CA PRO A 178 -29.82 -75.07 6.11
C PRO A 178 -31.22 -75.67 5.92
N GLY A 179 -31.62 -76.52 6.87
CA GLY A 179 -32.99 -76.99 6.99
C GLY A 179 -33.20 -77.52 8.40
N ALA A 180 -34.22 -77.02 9.08
CA ALA A 180 -34.69 -77.42 10.41
C ALA A 180 -34.11 -76.71 11.64
N TRP A 181 -34.05 -75.38 11.67
CA TRP A 181 -34.15 -74.61 12.94
C TRP A 181 -34.91 -73.29 12.70
N MET A 182 -36.13 -73.39 12.18
CA MET A 182 -37.16 -72.37 12.32
C MET A 182 -38.38 -73.08 12.90
N ASP A 183 -38.42 -73.19 14.23
CA ASP A 183 -39.65 -73.18 15.03
C ASP A 183 -39.26 -73.35 16.51
N LEU A 184 -38.96 -72.22 17.15
CA LEU A 184 -39.04 -72.08 18.61
C LEU A 184 -39.28 -70.60 18.89
N ARG A 185 -40.57 -70.21 18.83
CA ARG A 185 -41.05 -68.96 19.40
C ARG A 185 -40.99 -69.04 20.93
N ALA A 186 -40.49 -67.96 21.52
CA ALA A 186 -40.80 -67.44 22.86
C ALA A 186 -40.75 -68.43 24.05
N ALA A 187 -39.54 -68.63 24.60
CA ALA A 187 -39.37 -68.86 26.04
C ALA A 187 -38.19 -68.01 26.54
N PRO A 188 -38.29 -67.35 27.72
CA PRO A 188 -37.21 -66.53 28.23
C PRO A 188 -36.04 -67.41 28.67
N LEU A 189 -34.88 -67.26 28.03
CA LEU A 189 -33.65 -67.93 28.49
C LEU A 189 -33.30 -67.46 29.92
N PRO A 190 -32.87 -68.36 30.82
CA PRO A 190 -32.40 -67.99 32.16
C PRO A 190 -31.22 -67.01 32.08
N LYS A 191 -31.24 -65.95 32.92
CA LYS A 191 -30.17 -64.92 33.01
C LYS A 191 -28.76 -65.48 33.18
N ALA A 192 -28.60 -66.70 33.69
CA ALA A 192 -27.31 -67.37 33.84
C ALA A 192 -26.69 -67.78 32.49
N ILE A 193 -27.49 -68.13 31.49
CA ILE A 193 -27.01 -68.52 30.16
C ILE A 193 -26.74 -67.29 29.28
N SER A 194 -27.52 -66.21 29.43
CA SER A 194 -27.22 -64.93 28.77
C SER A 194 -25.92 -64.30 29.29
N ALA A 195 -25.68 -64.37 30.61
CA ALA A 195 -24.41 -63.90 31.21
C ALA A 195 -23.21 -64.78 30.84
N ALA A 196 -23.41 -66.09 30.67
CA ALA A 196 -22.37 -67.00 30.18
C ALA A 196 -22.07 -66.78 28.68
N LEU A 197 -23.08 -66.54 27.86
CA LEU A 197 -22.92 -66.21 26.43
C LEU A 197 -22.30 -64.82 26.21
N GLU A 198 -22.57 -63.84 27.09
CA GLU A 198 -21.85 -62.56 27.07
C GLU A 198 -20.37 -62.69 27.44
N LYS A 199 -20.01 -63.60 28.35
CA LYS A 199 -18.60 -63.93 28.64
C LYS A 199 -17.88 -64.63 27.49
N PHE A 200 -18.62 -65.28 26.58
CA PHE A 200 -18.08 -65.93 25.37
C PHE A 200 -18.21 -65.08 24.11
N LYS A 201 -18.67 -63.82 24.21
CA LYS A 201 -18.61 -62.87 23.10
C LYS A 201 -17.13 -62.58 22.83
N LYS A 202 -16.55 -63.26 21.82
CA LYS A 202 -15.18 -62.99 21.35
C LYS A 202 -15.01 -61.48 21.20
N PRO A 203 -13.87 -60.90 21.63
CA PRO A 203 -13.63 -59.48 21.45
C PRO A 203 -13.87 -59.14 19.98
N GLU A 204 -14.78 -58.20 19.74
CA GLU A 204 -15.13 -57.74 18.42
C GLU A 204 -13.86 -57.12 17.82
N ILE A 205 -13.23 -57.84 16.89
CA ILE A 205 -11.98 -57.39 16.28
C ILE A 205 -12.31 -56.14 15.48
N THR A 206 -11.89 -54.98 15.98
CA THR A 206 -12.08 -53.73 15.28
C THR A 206 -11.19 -53.75 14.03
N THR A 207 -11.81 -53.60 12.86
CA THR A 207 -11.10 -53.57 11.56
C THR A 207 -11.21 -52.20 10.93
N ILE A 208 -10.16 -51.77 10.24
CA ILE A 208 -10.11 -50.53 9.46
C ILE A 208 -9.95 -50.92 7.99
N ASP A 209 -10.80 -50.37 7.12
CA ASP A 209 -10.56 -50.45 5.68
C ASP A 209 -9.62 -49.30 5.28
N LEU A 210 -8.54 -49.64 4.57
CA LEU A 210 -7.53 -48.70 4.10
C LEU A 210 -7.50 -48.70 2.58
N VAL A 211 -7.58 -47.50 1.99
CA VAL A 211 -7.33 -47.29 0.57
C VAL A 211 -5.84 -47.06 0.34
N PHE A 212 -5.31 -47.65 -0.71
CA PHE A 212 -3.92 -47.50 -1.08
C PHE A 212 -3.68 -47.43 -2.58
N GLU A 213 -2.57 -46.81 -2.94
CA GLU A 213 -2.09 -46.65 -4.32
C GLU A 213 -0.71 -47.25 -4.47
N THR A 214 -0.42 -47.80 -5.64
CA THR A 214 0.90 -48.33 -5.99
C THR A 214 1.49 -47.54 -7.16
N LEU A 215 2.77 -47.25 -7.06
CA LEU A 215 3.52 -46.50 -8.05
C LEU A 215 4.83 -47.21 -8.37
N ALA A 216 5.24 -47.20 -9.63
CA ALA A 216 6.49 -47.77 -10.10
C ALA A 216 7.43 -46.69 -10.65
N SER A 217 8.74 -46.87 -10.44
CA SER A 217 9.75 -46.04 -11.08
C SER A 217 9.65 -46.15 -12.60
N ARG A 218 9.81 -45.04 -13.33
CA ARG A 218 9.95 -45.06 -14.79
C ARG A 218 11.09 -46.01 -15.17
N ALA A 219 10.88 -46.85 -16.18
CA ALA A 219 11.87 -47.80 -16.64
C ALA A 219 13.17 -47.07 -17.04
N GLY A 220 14.25 -47.34 -16.31
CA GLY A 220 15.59 -46.89 -16.67
C GLY A 220 16.22 -47.75 -17.77
N ALA A 221 17.39 -47.34 -18.26
CA ALA A 221 18.19 -48.12 -19.21
C ALA A 221 18.40 -49.56 -18.72
N ALA A 222 18.49 -50.51 -19.66
CA ALA A 222 18.54 -51.95 -19.39
C ALA A 222 19.57 -52.30 -18.30
N GLY A 223 19.10 -52.60 -17.09
CA GLY A 223 19.94 -52.95 -15.92
C GLY A 223 19.50 -52.35 -14.57
N ASP A 224 18.67 -51.29 -14.54
CA ASP A 224 18.22 -50.68 -13.27
C ASP A 224 17.06 -51.48 -12.62
N GLN A 225 17.17 -51.79 -11.33
CA GLN A 225 16.12 -52.53 -10.61
C GLN A 225 14.86 -51.67 -10.47
N ARG A 226 13.70 -52.22 -10.85
CA ARG A 226 12.40 -51.56 -10.76
C ARG A 226 12.04 -51.32 -9.29
N ARG A 227 11.98 -50.05 -8.89
CA ARG A 227 11.60 -49.59 -7.54
C ARG A 227 10.12 -49.29 -7.47
N ASN A 228 9.49 -49.64 -6.35
CA ASN A 228 8.05 -49.51 -6.15
C ASN A 228 7.74 -48.72 -4.88
N VAL A 229 6.66 -47.94 -4.91
CA VAL A 229 6.13 -47.19 -3.76
C VAL A 229 4.67 -47.59 -3.56
N ALA A 230 4.29 -47.86 -2.30
CA ALA A 230 2.90 -48.05 -1.91
C ALA A 230 2.51 -46.93 -0.94
N VAL A 231 1.49 -46.14 -1.27
CA VAL A 231 0.96 -45.07 -0.43
C VAL A 231 -0.32 -45.55 0.22
N LEU A 232 -0.34 -45.64 1.56
CA LEU A 232 -1.51 -45.96 2.36
C LEU A 232 -2.15 -44.66 2.85
N TRP A 233 -3.40 -44.41 2.48
CA TRP A 233 -4.14 -43.23 2.94
C TRP A 233 -4.82 -43.55 4.28
N ILE A 234 -4.31 -42.96 5.36
CA ILE A 234 -4.76 -43.24 6.73
C ILE A 234 -5.61 -42.09 7.25
N ASP A 235 -6.83 -42.39 7.68
CA ASP A 235 -7.66 -41.50 8.49
C ASP A 235 -7.06 -41.35 9.90
N ASP A 236 -6.68 -40.13 10.29
CA ASP A 236 -6.06 -39.85 11.60
C ASP A 236 -7.01 -40.08 12.80
N THR A 237 -8.32 -39.94 12.61
CA THR A 237 -9.32 -40.25 13.64
C THR A 237 -9.48 -41.75 13.85
N ALA A 238 -9.21 -42.55 12.80
CA ALA A 238 -9.29 -44.00 12.85
C ALA A 238 -8.14 -44.65 13.63
N VAL A 239 -6.99 -43.98 13.80
CA VAL A 239 -5.86 -44.50 14.59
C VAL A 239 -5.92 -44.09 16.07
N GLY A 240 -6.51 -42.93 16.39
CA GLY A 240 -6.74 -42.48 17.77
C GLY A 240 -5.50 -41.88 18.46
N ARG A 241 -5.54 -41.73 19.79
CA ARG A 241 -4.54 -40.96 20.57
C ARG A 241 -3.12 -41.54 20.51
N ARG A 242 -2.99 -42.88 20.52
CA ARG A 242 -1.73 -43.63 20.38
C ARG A 242 -1.40 -43.91 18.91
N TRP A 243 -1.44 -42.87 18.09
CA TRP A 243 -1.38 -43.00 16.64
C TRP A 243 -0.06 -43.59 16.15
N LEU A 244 1.07 -43.31 16.81
CA LEU A 244 2.39 -43.75 16.37
C LEU A 244 2.55 -45.26 16.61
N SER A 245 2.18 -45.73 17.80
CA SER A 245 2.15 -47.17 18.12
C SER A 245 1.15 -47.92 17.24
N THR A 246 -0.04 -47.33 17.01
CA THR A 246 -1.08 -47.95 16.17
C THR A 246 -0.62 -48.08 14.71
N LEU A 247 0.01 -47.05 14.14
CA LEU A 247 0.58 -47.12 12.80
C LEU A 247 1.72 -48.13 12.71
N ALA A 248 2.58 -48.23 13.73
CA ALA A 248 3.63 -49.24 13.75
C ALA A 248 3.06 -50.67 13.74
N MET A 249 1.98 -50.93 14.48
CA MET A 249 1.27 -52.23 14.44
C MET A 249 0.61 -52.49 13.10
N LEU A 250 -0.08 -51.49 12.52
CA LEU A 250 -0.70 -51.60 11.20
C LEU A 250 0.34 -51.91 10.11
N LEU A 251 1.47 -51.21 10.13
CA LEU A 251 2.56 -51.43 9.18
C LEU A 251 3.26 -52.78 9.40
N ALA A 252 3.35 -53.26 10.64
CA ALA A 252 3.89 -54.59 10.94
C ALA A 252 3.02 -55.71 10.34
N ASP A 253 1.70 -55.53 10.30
CA ASP A 253 0.74 -56.46 9.71
C ASP A 253 0.71 -56.38 8.17
N VAL A 254 0.78 -55.17 7.61
CA VAL A 254 0.58 -54.91 6.16
C VAL A 254 1.87 -55.02 5.35
N SER A 255 3.03 -54.67 5.90
CA SER A 255 4.29 -54.67 5.16
C SER A 255 4.76 -56.09 4.82
N PRO A 256 5.28 -56.34 3.60
CA PRO A 256 6.14 -57.49 3.35
C PRO A 256 7.33 -57.50 4.30
N GLY A 257 7.71 -58.69 4.76
CA GLY A 257 8.89 -58.85 5.61
C GLY A 257 10.18 -58.53 4.85
N GLY A 258 11.31 -58.45 5.57
CA GLY A 258 12.64 -58.34 4.98
C GLY A 258 13.34 -56.99 5.15
N ASP A 259 14.67 -57.00 5.05
CA ASP A 259 15.51 -55.82 5.27
C ASP A 259 15.52 -54.81 4.10
N GLY A 260 14.86 -55.15 2.98
CA GLY A 260 14.79 -54.31 1.77
C GLY A 260 13.59 -53.35 1.70
N VAL A 261 12.66 -53.38 2.67
CA VAL A 261 11.45 -52.54 2.68
C VAL A 261 11.65 -51.29 3.52
N ARG A 262 11.37 -50.12 2.94
CA ARG A 262 11.47 -48.81 3.61
C ARG A 262 10.11 -48.38 4.12
N LEU A 263 9.98 -48.17 5.42
CA LEU A 263 8.74 -47.72 6.05
C LEU A 263 8.82 -46.22 6.40
N ARG A 264 7.81 -45.46 5.98
CA ARG A 264 7.73 -44.01 6.16
C ARG A 264 6.34 -43.61 6.62
N ILE A 265 6.28 -42.62 7.51
CA ILE A 265 5.03 -41.92 7.87
C ILE A 265 5.16 -40.50 7.35
N LEU A 266 4.15 -40.06 6.60
CA LEU A 266 3.97 -38.67 6.21
C LEU A 266 2.80 -38.10 7.02
N GLY A 267 3.12 -37.26 8.00
CA GLY A 267 2.20 -36.81 9.05
C GLY A 267 2.95 -36.58 10.37
N PRO A 268 2.25 -36.34 11.49
CA PRO A 268 0.81 -36.18 11.64
C PRO A 268 0.32 -34.76 11.26
N ASN A 269 -1.00 -34.54 11.33
CA ASN A 269 -1.67 -33.29 10.92
C ASN A 269 -1.61 -32.17 11.99
N GLY A 270 -0.41 -31.89 12.51
CA GLY A 270 -0.18 -30.80 13.44
C GLY A 270 0.81 -31.11 14.56
N SER A 271 1.20 -30.06 15.29
CA SER A 271 2.15 -30.15 16.40
C SER A 271 1.60 -30.90 17.62
N ASP A 272 0.28 -30.85 17.85
CA ASP A 272 -0.40 -31.50 18.98
C ASP A 272 -0.22 -33.02 18.96
N ALA A 273 -0.29 -33.62 17.77
CA ALA A 273 -0.08 -35.04 17.58
C ALA A 273 1.39 -35.46 17.82
N ILE A 274 2.36 -34.56 17.59
CA ILE A 274 3.77 -34.80 17.95
C ILE A 274 3.94 -34.81 19.48
N VAL A 275 3.28 -33.89 20.19
CA VAL A 275 3.27 -33.87 21.66
C VAL A 275 2.63 -35.15 22.21
N ALA A 276 1.48 -35.55 21.68
CA ALA A 276 0.80 -36.78 22.06
C ALA A 276 1.66 -38.04 21.76
N ALA A 277 2.46 -38.04 20.68
CA ALA A 277 3.38 -39.13 20.42
C ALA A 277 4.53 -39.21 21.45
N LEU A 278 5.11 -38.06 21.80
CA LEU A 278 6.27 -37.97 22.71
C LEU A 278 5.93 -38.24 24.18
N ASP A 279 4.77 -37.74 24.64
CA ASP A 279 4.33 -37.86 26.03
C ASP A 279 3.40 -39.06 26.22
N ASP A 280 2.19 -39.00 25.67
CA ASP A 280 1.15 -40.04 25.87
C ASP A 280 1.57 -41.40 25.27
N ASP A 281 1.86 -41.46 23.97
CA ASP A 281 2.04 -42.73 23.24
C ASP A 281 3.33 -43.45 23.65
N LEU A 282 4.49 -42.79 23.55
CA LEU A 282 5.77 -43.39 23.92
C LEU A 282 5.90 -43.61 25.43
N GLY A 283 5.27 -42.76 26.26
CA GLY A 283 5.20 -42.97 27.71
C GLY A 283 4.37 -44.21 28.07
N ASP A 284 3.21 -44.37 27.44
CA ASP A 284 2.38 -45.57 27.59
C ASP A 284 3.08 -46.82 27.07
N LEU A 285 3.78 -46.72 25.93
CA LEU A 285 4.56 -47.82 25.36
C LEU A 285 5.69 -48.26 26.31
N GLN A 286 6.34 -47.31 27.00
CA GLN A 286 7.31 -47.60 28.04
C GLN A 286 6.67 -48.38 29.20
N ASN A 287 5.51 -47.91 29.69
CA ASN A 287 4.75 -48.58 30.75
C ASN A 287 4.32 -50.01 30.34
N GLU A 288 3.95 -50.22 29.08
CA GLU A 288 3.65 -51.55 28.54
C GLU A 288 4.90 -52.44 28.53
N ALA A 289 6.05 -51.91 28.11
CA ALA A 289 7.32 -52.63 28.13
C ALA A 289 7.73 -53.06 29.56
N GLU A 290 7.49 -52.19 30.54
CA GLU A 290 7.73 -52.46 31.97
C GLU A 290 6.82 -53.56 32.53
N ASN A 291 5.62 -53.74 31.98
CA ASN A 291 4.60 -54.68 32.47
C ASN A 291 4.46 -55.97 31.62
N LEU A 292 5.34 -56.23 30.66
CA LEU A 292 5.33 -57.43 29.81
C LEU A 292 5.49 -58.73 30.65
N LYS A 293 4.46 -59.57 30.77
CA LYS A 293 4.52 -60.84 31.54
C LYS A 293 4.45 -62.10 30.66
N ALA A 294 3.62 -62.11 29.61
CA ALA A 294 3.36 -63.31 28.80
C ALA A 294 4.35 -63.46 27.61
N ALA A 295 4.74 -64.70 27.29
CA ALA A 295 5.66 -64.98 26.18
C ALA A 295 5.08 -64.61 24.79
N GLY A 296 3.78 -64.80 24.57
CA GLY A 296 3.08 -64.36 23.35
C GLY A 296 3.08 -62.84 23.19
N ALA A 297 2.74 -62.12 24.26
CA ALA A 297 2.79 -60.66 24.31
C ALA A 297 4.21 -60.13 24.03
N ARG A 298 5.25 -60.80 24.54
CA ARG A 298 6.66 -60.44 24.29
C ARG A 298 7.04 -60.58 22.82
N ARG A 299 6.64 -61.68 22.16
CA ARG A 299 6.89 -61.88 20.72
C ARG A 299 6.20 -60.81 19.87
N ASN A 300 4.93 -60.52 20.16
CA ASN A 300 4.18 -59.47 19.45
C ASN A 300 4.82 -58.09 19.65
N PHE A 301 5.22 -57.77 20.89
CA PHE A 301 5.93 -56.53 21.20
C PHE A 301 7.24 -56.40 20.42
N GLN A 302 8.06 -57.46 20.38
CA GLN A 302 9.33 -57.46 19.64
C GLN A 302 9.13 -57.25 18.14
N ARG A 303 8.13 -57.91 17.54
CA ARG A 303 7.78 -57.73 16.13
C ARG A 303 7.35 -56.28 15.82
N ASN A 304 6.46 -55.74 16.63
CA ASN A 304 5.97 -54.37 16.46
C ASN A 304 7.09 -53.35 16.71
N TRP A 305 8.00 -53.64 17.67
CA TRP A 305 9.19 -52.83 17.95
C TRP A 305 10.16 -52.80 16.78
N GLN A 306 10.42 -53.94 16.13
CA GLN A 306 11.27 -53.99 14.93
C GLN A 306 10.73 -53.10 13.80
N THR A 307 9.40 -53.03 13.68
CA THR A 307 8.74 -52.13 12.72
C THR A 307 8.94 -50.68 13.14
N LEU A 308 8.62 -50.33 14.39
CA LEU A 308 8.78 -48.97 14.92
C LEU A 308 10.22 -48.45 14.81
N ALA A 309 11.22 -49.30 15.12
CA ALA A 309 12.63 -48.96 15.04
C ALA A 309 13.15 -48.72 13.61
N LYS A 310 12.44 -49.22 12.59
CA LYS A 310 12.74 -49.01 11.15
C LYS A 310 11.96 -47.83 10.55
N LEU A 311 10.96 -47.28 11.24
CA LEU A 311 10.15 -46.17 10.75
C LEU A 311 10.94 -44.86 10.69
N ARG A 312 10.57 -44.00 9.73
CA ARG A 312 10.89 -42.58 9.76
C ARG A 312 9.61 -41.76 9.70
N LEU A 313 9.58 -40.72 10.53
CA LEU A 313 8.50 -39.76 10.60
C LEU A 313 8.87 -38.49 9.86
N VAL A 314 8.10 -38.14 8.84
CA VAL A 314 8.25 -36.92 8.06
C VAL A 314 7.02 -36.07 8.26
N SER A 315 7.19 -34.91 8.90
CA SER A 315 6.07 -34.01 9.18
C SER A 315 6.18 -32.73 8.33
N ALA A 316 5.07 -32.42 7.65
CA ALA A 316 4.87 -31.18 6.91
C ALA A 316 4.10 -30.13 7.72
N GLU A 317 3.59 -30.49 8.91
CA GLU A 317 2.68 -29.66 9.71
C GLU A 317 3.14 -29.47 11.17
N SER A 318 4.34 -29.93 11.52
CA SER A 318 4.96 -29.66 12.81
C SER A 318 5.62 -28.28 12.78
N THR A 319 4.84 -27.22 13.03
CA THR A 319 5.31 -25.83 12.99
C THR A 319 5.85 -25.34 14.34
N ALA A 320 5.39 -25.90 15.47
CA ALA A 320 5.82 -25.47 16.80
C ALA A 320 7.35 -25.59 17.00
N SER A 321 7.94 -24.66 17.73
CA SER A 321 9.40 -24.67 17.97
C SER A 321 9.81 -25.90 18.79
N ALA A 322 11.09 -26.30 18.69
CA ALA A 322 11.58 -27.46 19.42
C ALA A 322 11.50 -27.28 20.95
N GLU A 323 11.83 -26.09 21.45
CA GLU A 323 11.71 -25.76 22.87
C GLU A 323 10.27 -25.85 23.36
N GLN A 324 9.33 -25.36 22.56
CA GLN A 324 7.92 -25.38 22.85
C GLN A 324 7.36 -26.81 22.88
N LEU A 325 7.62 -27.61 21.85
CA LEU A 325 7.17 -29.00 21.78
C LEU A 325 7.65 -29.81 22.99
N ARG A 326 8.89 -29.58 23.44
CA ARG A 326 9.45 -30.23 24.64
C ARG A 326 8.76 -29.79 25.92
N ARG A 327 8.47 -28.48 26.05
CA ARG A 327 7.75 -27.94 27.21
C ARG A 327 6.35 -28.54 27.33
N GLU A 328 5.59 -28.58 26.23
CA GLU A 328 4.25 -29.17 26.21
C GLU A 328 4.29 -30.68 26.43
N ALA A 329 5.31 -31.38 25.92
CA ALA A 329 5.56 -32.80 26.17
C ALA A 329 6.24 -33.10 27.52
N ARG A 330 6.36 -32.11 28.42
CA ARG A 330 6.93 -32.23 29.78
C ARG A 330 8.36 -32.81 29.80
N LEU A 331 9.16 -32.47 28.79
CA LEU A 331 10.56 -32.87 28.65
C LEU A 331 11.51 -31.78 29.17
N SER A 332 12.75 -32.18 29.51
CA SER A 332 13.82 -31.24 29.89
C SER A 332 14.18 -30.29 28.74
N ALA A 333 14.78 -29.13 29.07
CA ALA A 333 15.19 -28.13 28.09
C ALA A 333 16.17 -28.68 27.02
N CYS A 334 16.19 -28.02 25.85
CA CYS A 334 17.15 -28.37 24.80
C CYS A 334 18.59 -28.11 25.27
N PRO A 335 19.52 -29.06 25.12
CA PRO A 335 20.94 -28.76 25.28
C PRO A 335 21.38 -27.72 24.24
N ALA A 336 22.30 -26.83 24.60
CA ALA A 336 22.86 -25.86 23.66
C ALA A 336 23.58 -26.61 22.52
N ALA A 337 23.16 -26.38 21.27
CA ALA A 337 23.78 -27.00 20.10
C ALA A 337 25.27 -26.63 20.02
N LYS A 338 26.13 -27.61 19.79
CA LYS A 338 27.55 -27.34 19.49
C LYS A 338 27.64 -26.73 18.08
N PRO A 339 28.56 -25.78 17.83
CA PRO A 339 28.74 -25.22 16.49
C PRO A 339 29.10 -26.33 15.49
N GLY A 340 28.21 -26.58 14.52
CA GLY A 340 28.38 -27.61 13.49
C GLY A 340 27.47 -28.85 13.63
N GLU A 341 26.77 -29.03 14.76
CA GLU A 341 25.79 -30.13 14.95
C GLU A 341 24.35 -29.57 14.94
N ASP A 342 23.75 -29.47 13.75
CA ASP A 342 22.32 -29.13 13.56
C ASP A 342 21.43 -30.38 13.74
N GLU A 343 21.52 -31.00 14.92
CA GLU A 343 20.53 -32.01 15.28
C GLU A 343 19.29 -31.32 15.85
N ASP A 344 18.15 -31.49 15.16
CA ASP A 344 16.86 -30.99 15.62
C ASP A 344 16.60 -31.56 17.02
N CYS A 345 16.48 -30.69 18.01
CA CYS A 345 16.30 -31.05 19.41
C CYS A 345 15.09 -31.98 19.65
N ILE A 346 14.11 -32.01 18.74
CA ILE A 346 13.00 -32.96 18.74
C ILE A 346 13.39 -34.34 18.24
N ALA A 347 14.24 -34.43 17.22
CA ALA A 347 14.78 -35.72 16.79
C ALA A 347 15.56 -36.40 17.91
N GLU A 348 16.30 -35.62 18.72
CA GLU A 348 16.95 -36.12 19.95
C GLU A 348 15.92 -36.53 21.02
N ALA A 349 14.83 -35.79 21.22
CA ALA A 349 13.78 -36.18 22.16
C ALA A 349 13.15 -37.54 21.80
N PHE A 350 12.81 -37.76 20.53
CA PHE A 350 12.34 -39.05 20.03
C PHE A 350 13.39 -40.15 20.25
N ARG A 351 14.66 -39.87 19.93
CA ARG A 351 15.76 -40.82 20.13
C ARG A 351 15.89 -41.22 21.59
N SER A 352 15.90 -40.25 22.49
CA SER A 352 16.00 -40.47 23.94
C SER A 352 14.85 -41.34 24.45
N ARG A 353 13.59 -40.99 24.13
CA ARG A 353 12.41 -41.78 24.53
C ARG A 353 12.45 -43.20 23.98
N LEU A 354 12.73 -43.38 22.69
CA LEU A 354 12.84 -44.70 22.07
C LEU A 354 13.99 -45.52 22.68
N SER A 355 15.13 -44.88 22.98
CA SER A 355 16.26 -45.55 23.65
C SER A 355 15.91 -45.99 25.07
N SER A 356 15.07 -45.23 25.78
CA SER A 356 14.58 -45.59 27.11
C SER A 356 13.66 -46.81 27.05
N VAL A 357 12.69 -46.86 26.12
CA VAL A 357 11.84 -48.03 25.90
C VAL A 357 12.68 -49.27 25.58
N ARG A 358 13.70 -49.11 24.72
CA ARG A 358 14.65 -50.18 24.40
C ARG A 358 15.43 -50.65 25.62
N GLY A 359 15.98 -49.72 26.40
CA GLY A 359 16.76 -50.04 27.61
C GLY A 359 15.95 -50.83 28.63
N THR A 360 14.66 -50.49 28.80
CA THR A 360 13.72 -51.28 29.60
C THR A 360 13.61 -52.71 29.09
N LEU A 361 13.54 -52.90 27.77
CA LEU A 361 13.45 -54.21 27.14
C LEU A 361 14.75 -55.03 27.32
N GLU A 362 15.92 -54.39 27.17
CA GLU A 362 17.26 -55.01 27.28
C GLU A 362 17.65 -55.35 28.72
N SER A 363 17.18 -54.58 29.71
CA SER A 363 17.45 -54.81 31.13
C SER A 363 16.88 -56.13 31.66
N ARG A 364 15.96 -56.76 30.92
CA ARG A 364 15.34 -58.03 31.28
C ARG A 364 16.20 -59.20 30.79
N ARG A 365 16.64 -60.05 31.73
CA ARG A 365 17.58 -61.19 31.51
C ARG A 365 17.19 -62.12 30.34
N ASP A 366 15.90 -62.26 30.05
CA ASP A 366 15.37 -63.19 29.04
C ASP A 366 15.32 -62.60 27.61
N ALA A 367 15.64 -61.32 27.42
CA ALA A 367 15.46 -60.59 26.15
C ALA A 367 16.77 -60.28 25.42
N ARG A 368 17.89 -60.88 25.83
CA ARG A 368 19.25 -60.56 25.36
C ARG A 368 19.56 -60.89 23.88
N GLN A 369 18.65 -61.50 23.14
CA GLN A 369 18.84 -61.81 21.72
C GLN A 369 17.72 -61.20 20.86
N GLY A 370 18.07 -60.35 19.88
CA GLY A 370 17.19 -59.98 18.75
C GLY A 370 16.48 -58.62 18.82
N ILE A 371 16.74 -57.74 19.79
CA ILE A 371 16.15 -56.39 19.83
C ILE A 371 16.95 -55.47 18.90
N SER A 372 16.36 -55.10 17.76
CA SER A 372 16.97 -54.14 16.84
C SER A 372 17.16 -52.78 17.51
N ALA A 373 18.36 -52.21 17.36
CA ALA A 373 18.58 -50.80 17.63
C ALA A 373 17.68 -49.95 16.73
N VAL A 374 17.25 -48.77 17.21
CA VAL A 374 16.72 -47.74 16.32
C VAL A 374 17.84 -47.35 15.38
N GLN A 375 17.84 -47.95 14.19
CA GLN A 375 19.01 -48.01 13.32
C GLN A 375 19.24 -46.69 12.57
N GLN A 376 18.29 -45.75 12.65
CA GLN A 376 18.22 -44.60 11.76
C GLN A 376 18.11 -43.28 12.54
N VAL A 377 19.15 -42.47 12.39
CA VAL A 377 19.21 -41.08 12.85
C VAL A 377 19.28 -40.19 11.60
N PRO A 378 18.39 -39.19 11.43
CA PRO A 378 17.30 -38.79 12.32
C PRO A 378 15.99 -39.59 12.09
N PHE A 379 15.29 -39.93 13.18
CA PHE A 379 13.96 -40.59 13.18
C PHE A 379 12.85 -39.63 12.73
N PHE A 380 12.91 -38.39 13.21
CA PHE A 380 11.94 -37.32 12.93
C PHE A 380 12.55 -36.26 12.01
N ILE A 381 11.80 -35.89 10.98
CA ILE A 381 12.21 -34.90 9.99
C ILE A 381 11.08 -33.94 9.72
N ARG A 382 11.42 -32.66 9.79
CA ARG A 382 10.50 -31.56 9.51
C ARG A 382 10.72 -31.03 8.09
N THR A 383 9.63 -30.77 7.39
CA THR A 383 9.63 -30.18 6.02
C THR A 383 8.94 -28.81 5.97
N VAL A 384 8.72 -28.22 7.13
CA VAL A 384 8.16 -26.88 7.35
C VAL A 384 9.06 -26.13 8.35
N ALA A 385 9.15 -24.80 8.25
CA ALA A 385 9.97 -24.01 9.16
C ALA A 385 9.27 -23.86 10.53
N PRO A 386 10.03 -23.78 11.64
CA PRO A 386 9.45 -23.53 12.94
C PRO A 386 8.93 -22.09 13.09
N ASP A 387 7.87 -21.93 13.88
CA ASP A 387 7.13 -20.67 14.01
C ASP A 387 7.92 -19.51 14.62
N ASN A 388 8.94 -19.80 15.44
CA ASN A 388 9.83 -18.77 15.99
C ASN A 388 10.50 -17.95 14.88
N LEU A 389 10.90 -18.59 13.77
CA LEU A 389 11.48 -17.88 12.64
C LEU A 389 10.46 -16.97 11.93
N LEU A 390 9.20 -17.39 11.86
CA LEU A 390 8.11 -16.59 11.27
C LEU A 390 7.78 -15.40 12.18
N ILE A 391 7.74 -15.61 13.50
CA ILE A 391 7.53 -14.56 14.50
C ILE A 391 8.66 -13.53 14.43
N ASP A 392 9.92 -13.96 14.30
CA ASP A 392 11.08 -13.06 14.15
C ASP A 392 10.95 -12.15 12.92
N LEU A 393 10.48 -12.70 11.79
CA LEU A 393 10.20 -11.90 10.60
C LEU A 393 9.05 -10.91 10.80
N LEU A 394 7.95 -11.35 11.40
CA LEU A 394 6.79 -10.48 11.67
C LEU A 394 7.16 -9.34 12.62
N VAL A 395 7.89 -9.64 13.69
CA VAL A 395 8.34 -8.62 14.64
C VAL A 395 9.30 -7.64 13.98
N ALA A 396 10.26 -8.12 13.18
CA ALA A 396 11.14 -7.24 12.41
C ALA A 396 10.36 -6.32 11.46
N GLU A 397 9.32 -6.82 10.81
CA GLU A 397 8.44 -6.04 9.93
C GLU A 397 7.62 -5.00 10.69
N LEU A 398 6.99 -5.38 11.80
CA LEU A 398 6.24 -4.44 12.64
C LEU A 398 7.16 -3.32 13.14
N CYS A 399 8.39 -3.65 13.51
CA CYS A 399 9.42 -2.68 13.93
C CYS A 399 9.89 -1.80 12.77
N ALA A 400 9.98 -2.32 11.55
CA ALA A 400 10.23 -1.52 10.35
C ALA A 400 9.09 -0.54 10.03
N ARG A 401 7.85 -0.87 10.40
CA ARG A 401 6.67 0.02 10.33
C ARG A 401 6.53 0.94 11.55
N GLY A 402 7.59 1.09 12.35
CA GLY A 402 7.67 2.07 13.44
C GLY A 402 6.93 1.65 14.72
N PHE A 403 6.80 0.34 14.96
CA PHE A 403 6.15 -0.17 16.17
C PHE A 403 7.11 -1.02 17.02
N PRO A 404 7.22 -0.84 18.35
CA PRO A 404 6.54 0.16 19.17
C PRO A 404 7.32 1.50 19.20
N GLU A 405 6.67 2.59 18.78
CA GLU A 405 7.19 3.95 18.98
C GLU A 405 6.75 4.47 20.36
N ASN A 406 5.48 4.26 20.73
CA ASN A 406 4.88 4.71 21.99
C ASN A 406 4.49 3.56 22.94
N PRO A 407 4.59 3.75 24.28
CA PRO A 407 4.21 2.70 25.25
C PRO A 407 2.72 2.35 25.28
N SER A 408 1.86 3.21 24.73
CA SER A 408 0.42 3.00 24.62
C SER A 408 0.03 2.16 23.40
N GLU A 409 0.93 1.91 22.46
CA GLU A 409 0.62 1.12 21.25
C GLU A 409 0.53 -0.37 21.61
N ARG A 410 -0.53 -1.03 21.11
CA ARG A 410 -0.75 -2.46 21.31
C ARG A 410 -1.04 -3.20 20.00
N VAL A 411 -0.70 -4.48 19.99
CA VAL A 411 -1.08 -5.45 18.96
C VAL A 411 -2.26 -6.26 19.48
N VAL A 412 -3.31 -6.35 18.68
CA VAL A 412 -4.41 -7.27 18.94
C VAL A 412 -4.13 -8.57 18.21
N LEU A 413 -4.29 -9.72 18.87
CA LEU A 413 -4.02 -11.02 18.28
C LEU A 413 -5.26 -11.90 18.37
N PHE A 414 -5.83 -12.26 17.22
CA PHE A 414 -6.87 -13.27 17.13
C PHE A 414 -6.24 -14.62 16.91
N GLY A 415 -6.66 -15.61 17.70
CA GLY A 415 -6.04 -16.92 17.68
C GLY A 415 -6.99 -18.07 17.97
N GLU A 416 -6.80 -19.19 17.28
CA GLU A 416 -7.56 -20.43 17.54
C GLU A 416 -7.35 -20.92 18.98
N TRP A 417 -8.41 -21.03 19.77
CA TRP A 417 -8.33 -21.41 21.18
C TRP A 417 -7.87 -22.85 21.38
N ASP A 418 -8.33 -23.76 20.51
CA ASP A 418 -8.07 -25.19 20.53
C ASP A 418 -6.67 -25.56 20.01
N SER A 419 -5.99 -24.62 19.35
CA SER A 419 -4.69 -24.84 18.71
C SER A 419 -3.51 -24.54 19.64
N ILE A 420 -2.61 -25.52 19.88
CA ILE A 420 -1.34 -25.23 20.61
C ILE A 420 -0.58 -24.12 19.89
N TYR A 421 -0.55 -24.16 18.56
CA TYR A 421 0.12 -23.17 17.72
C TYR A 421 -0.25 -21.73 18.12
N SER A 422 -1.54 -21.42 18.18
CA SER A 422 -2.02 -20.08 18.50
C SER A 422 -1.65 -19.63 19.92
N ARG A 423 -1.88 -20.48 20.93
CA ARG A 423 -1.56 -20.16 22.34
C ARG A 423 -0.07 -19.87 22.55
N THR A 424 0.77 -20.56 21.79
CA THR A 424 2.21 -20.38 21.89
C THR A 424 2.74 -19.22 21.06
N PHE A 425 2.08 -18.90 19.95
CA PHE A 425 2.37 -17.72 19.16
C PHE A 425 2.16 -16.45 20.00
N GLU A 426 1.07 -16.39 20.77
CA GLU A 426 0.79 -15.32 21.73
C GLU A 426 1.97 -15.14 22.72
N GLN A 427 2.37 -16.23 23.39
CA GLN A 427 3.45 -16.20 24.38
C GLN A 427 4.79 -15.74 23.77
N ALA A 428 5.11 -16.20 22.57
CA ALA A 428 6.34 -15.84 21.88
C ALA A 428 6.34 -14.38 21.41
N LEU A 429 5.20 -13.84 20.98
CA LEU A 429 5.05 -12.44 20.58
C LEU A 429 5.08 -11.48 21.78
N HIS A 430 4.54 -11.91 22.92
CA HIS A 430 4.59 -11.16 24.19
C HIS A 430 5.98 -11.19 24.87
N GLY A 431 6.95 -11.94 24.31
CA GLY A 431 8.27 -12.22 24.90
C GLY A 431 9.25 -11.04 25.05
N GLN A 432 10.51 -11.38 25.38
CA GLN A 432 11.59 -10.45 25.75
C GLN A 432 11.88 -9.33 24.71
N PRO A 433 12.39 -8.16 25.15
CA PRO A 433 12.78 -7.06 24.26
C PRO A 433 13.73 -7.55 23.17
N ARG A 434 13.43 -7.22 21.91
CA ARG A 434 14.22 -7.67 20.77
C ARG A 434 15.11 -6.56 20.24
N GLU A 435 16.34 -6.92 19.84
CA GLU A 435 17.30 -5.99 19.22
C GLU A 435 16.72 -5.35 17.96
N SER A 436 15.95 -6.12 17.16
CA SER A 436 15.23 -5.65 15.97
C SER A 436 14.27 -4.48 16.24
N CYS A 437 13.86 -4.32 17.50
CA CYS A 437 12.93 -3.28 17.95
C CYS A 437 13.61 -2.29 18.91
N ARG A 438 14.94 -2.12 18.78
CA ARG A 438 15.78 -1.24 19.61
C ARG A 438 15.61 -1.50 21.11
N GLY A 439 15.40 -2.77 21.49
CA GLY A 439 15.23 -3.19 22.88
C GLY A 439 13.86 -2.85 23.50
N LYS A 440 12.85 -2.47 22.71
CA LYS A 440 11.48 -2.27 23.19
C LYS A 440 10.66 -3.57 23.13
N HIS A 441 9.66 -3.68 24.00
CA HIS A 441 8.74 -4.82 24.06
C HIS A 441 7.41 -4.49 23.35
N ILE A 442 6.79 -5.50 22.75
CA ILE A 442 5.50 -5.39 22.07
C ILE A 442 4.40 -5.78 23.06
N LYS A 443 3.46 -4.86 23.31
CA LYS A 443 2.26 -5.17 24.11
C LYS A 443 1.24 -5.91 23.24
N VAL A 444 0.85 -7.11 23.64
CA VAL A 444 -0.11 -7.96 22.91
C VAL A 444 -1.39 -8.13 23.74
N GLU A 445 -2.54 -8.04 23.09
CA GLU A 445 -3.85 -8.39 23.66
C GLU A 445 -4.47 -9.52 22.83
N PHE A 446 -4.71 -10.67 23.46
CA PHE A 446 -5.14 -11.89 22.79
C PHE A 446 -6.66 -12.10 22.88
N TYR A 447 -7.26 -12.44 21.74
CA TYR A 447 -8.67 -12.78 21.61
C TYR A 447 -8.81 -14.19 21.02
N PRO A 448 -9.21 -15.19 21.82
CA PRO A 448 -9.42 -16.53 21.33
C PRO A 448 -10.68 -16.63 20.46
N TYR A 449 -10.63 -17.47 19.42
CA TYR A 449 -11.80 -17.89 18.65
C TYR A 449 -11.80 -19.41 18.42
N LEU A 450 -12.94 -20.01 18.11
CA LEU A 450 -13.03 -21.44 17.78
C LEU A 450 -12.92 -21.64 16.27
N ARG A 451 -12.25 -22.70 15.84
CA ARG A 451 -12.13 -23.06 14.42
C ARG A 451 -13.50 -23.27 13.76
N GLY A 452 -13.59 -22.90 12.48
CA GLY A 452 -14.80 -23.09 11.66
C GLY A 452 -15.87 -22.03 11.92
N LEU A 453 -15.48 -20.75 11.83
CA LEU A 453 -16.31 -19.59 12.15
C LEU A 453 -17.56 -19.46 11.28
N ASP A 454 -17.51 -19.93 10.02
CA ASP A 454 -18.63 -19.83 9.08
C ASP A 454 -19.63 -21.01 9.17
N GLY A 455 -19.31 -22.05 9.95
CA GLY A 455 -20.13 -23.25 10.12
C GLY A 455 -20.35 -24.08 8.84
N ALA A 456 -19.61 -23.84 7.76
CA ALA A 456 -19.86 -24.43 6.45
C ALA A 456 -19.39 -25.90 6.34
N GLY A 457 -20.26 -26.84 5.95
CA GLY A 457 -19.87 -28.24 5.70
C GLY A 457 -20.08 -29.22 6.85
N LEU A 458 -20.79 -28.81 7.91
CA LEU A 458 -21.36 -29.72 8.90
C LEU A 458 -22.76 -30.17 8.45
N ASP A 459 -23.06 -31.47 8.51
CA ASP A 459 -24.36 -32.04 8.11
C ASP A 459 -25.54 -31.28 8.72
N GLY A 460 -26.44 -30.76 7.87
CA GLY A 460 -27.57 -29.91 8.27
C GLY A 460 -27.37 -28.40 8.12
N ALA A 461 -26.21 -27.92 7.65
CA ALA A 461 -26.05 -26.52 7.27
C ALA A 461 -26.95 -26.16 6.08
N SER A 462 -27.76 -25.11 6.22
CA SER A 462 -28.59 -24.61 5.11
C SER A 462 -27.67 -24.22 3.94
N LYS A 463 -28.05 -24.58 2.71
CA LYS A 463 -27.34 -24.24 1.45
C LYS A 463 -27.18 -22.72 1.19
N GLN A 464 -27.48 -21.86 2.16
CA GLN A 464 -27.49 -20.41 2.04
C GLN A 464 -26.13 -19.74 2.27
N VAL A 465 -25.14 -20.42 2.83
CA VAL A 465 -23.80 -19.82 3.03
C VAL A 465 -22.94 -19.95 1.77
N ARG A 466 -23.38 -19.34 0.68
CA ARG A 466 -22.45 -18.92 -0.38
C ARG A 466 -21.82 -17.61 0.08
N LEU A 467 -20.48 -17.55 0.11
CA LEU A 467 -19.74 -16.29 0.05
C LEU A 467 -20.46 -15.37 -0.93
N VAL A 468 -20.97 -14.23 -0.43
CA VAL A 468 -21.72 -13.27 -1.24
C VAL A 468 -20.78 -12.81 -2.36
N ARG A 469 -21.04 -13.26 -3.59
CA ARG A 469 -20.37 -12.73 -4.79
C ARG A 469 -20.70 -11.25 -4.87
N ALA A 470 -19.66 -10.42 -4.96
CA ALA A 470 -19.78 -8.97 -5.06
C ALA A 470 -20.42 -8.47 -6.39
N GLY A 471 -20.83 -9.36 -7.30
CA GLY A 471 -21.26 -9.01 -8.66
C GLY A 471 -22.75 -9.08 -9.00
N ASP A 472 -23.58 -9.86 -8.32
CA ASP A 472 -24.86 -10.32 -8.93
C ASP A 472 -26.12 -9.49 -8.60
N LYS A 473 -26.02 -8.35 -7.90
CA LYS A 473 -27.22 -7.51 -7.61
C LYS A 473 -27.00 -6.00 -7.80
N PRO A 474 -27.99 -5.29 -8.39
CA PRO A 474 -27.94 -3.86 -8.62
C PRO A 474 -27.85 -3.07 -7.30
N ALA A 475 -27.15 -1.92 -7.36
CA ALA A 475 -26.74 -1.11 -6.21
C ALA A 475 -27.90 -0.65 -5.28
N SER A 476 -29.14 -0.63 -5.75
CA SER A 476 -30.32 -0.25 -4.96
C SER A 476 -30.80 -1.31 -3.97
N GLU A 477 -30.39 -2.59 -4.12
CA GLU A 477 -30.73 -3.69 -3.20
C GLU A 477 -29.60 -4.05 -2.24
N ARG A 478 -28.43 -3.40 -2.29
CA ARG A 478 -27.34 -3.57 -1.32
C ARG A 478 -27.63 -2.84 0.02
N LYS A 479 -28.88 -2.86 0.47
CA LYS A 479 -29.28 -2.38 1.80
C LYS A 479 -29.33 -3.58 2.74
N ASP A 480 -28.43 -3.54 3.72
CA ASP A 480 -28.19 -4.50 4.79
C ASP A 480 -27.73 -5.89 4.34
N SER A 481 -26.42 -6.12 4.39
CA SER A 481 -25.92 -7.45 4.75
C SER A 481 -26.67 -7.87 6.02
N GLN A 482 -27.61 -8.81 5.90
CA GLN A 482 -28.39 -9.31 7.03
C GLN A 482 -27.42 -9.65 8.15
N ILE A 483 -27.44 -8.88 9.24
CA ILE A 483 -26.66 -9.15 10.44
C ILE A 483 -27.01 -10.58 10.87
N GLU A 484 -26.00 -11.43 11.12
CA GLU A 484 -26.26 -12.81 11.51
C GLU A 484 -27.04 -12.84 12.81
N TRP A 485 -28.06 -13.73 12.88
CA TRP A 485 -28.72 -14.02 14.14
C TRP A 485 -27.75 -14.76 15.07
N PRO A 486 -27.68 -14.43 16.38
CA PRO A 486 -26.75 -15.04 17.32
C PRO A 486 -27.22 -16.44 17.78
N GLU A 487 -27.60 -17.28 16.83
CA GLU A 487 -28.10 -18.63 17.03
C GLU A 487 -27.60 -19.53 15.89
N GLY A 488 -27.32 -20.80 16.20
CA GLY A 488 -26.89 -21.80 15.22
C GLY A 488 -25.40 -22.10 15.24
N ARG A 489 -24.88 -22.60 14.11
CA ARG A 489 -23.48 -23.05 13.97
C ARG A 489 -22.55 -21.98 13.38
N ASP A 490 -23.12 -20.92 12.81
CA ASP A 490 -22.38 -19.76 12.34
C ASP A 490 -21.94 -18.93 13.55
N GLN A 491 -20.64 -18.67 13.66
CA GLN A 491 -20.02 -17.95 14.78
C GLN A 491 -19.52 -16.55 14.38
N ARG A 492 -19.91 -16.04 13.21
CA ARG A 492 -19.51 -14.70 12.75
C ARG A 492 -20.03 -13.58 13.63
N ASP A 493 -21.11 -13.80 14.36
CA ASP A 493 -21.64 -12.83 15.32
C ASP A 493 -20.67 -12.56 16.48
N TYR A 494 -19.96 -13.59 16.98
CA TYR A 494 -18.90 -13.45 17.98
C TYR A 494 -17.78 -12.56 17.46
N VAL A 495 -17.30 -12.81 16.23
CA VAL A 495 -16.27 -11.99 15.60
C VAL A 495 -16.73 -10.53 15.51
N ARG A 496 -17.95 -10.30 15.01
CA ARG A 496 -18.50 -8.94 14.88
C ARG A 496 -18.58 -8.23 16.22
N ARG A 497 -19.05 -8.91 17.28
CA ARG A 497 -19.16 -8.34 18.64
C ARG A 497 -17.79 -8.02 19.24
N ILE A 498 -16.83 -8.94 19.13
CA ILE A 498 -15.46 -8.73 19.65
C ILE A 498 -14.81 -7.55 18.92
N VAL A 499 -14.93 -7.49 17.59
CA VAL A 499 -14.39 -6.38 16.79
C VAL A 499 -15.06 -5.05 17.16
N GLN A 500 -16.38 -5.04 17.35
CA GLN A 500 -17.10 -3.86 17.84
C GLN A 500 -16.63 -3.45 19.24
N GLU A 501 -16.39 -4.39 20.14
CA GLU A 501 -15.89 -4.11 21.49
C GLU A 501 -14.49 -3.47 21.45
N ILE A 502 -13.56 -4.03 20.66
CA ILE A 502 -12.21 -3.50 20.50
C ILE A 502 -12.28 -2.09 19.91
N SER A 503 -13.10 -1.89 18.88
CA SER A 503 -13.31 -0.59 18.25
C SER A 503 -13.90 0.42 19.24
N ASN A 504 -14.93 0.04 19.99
CA ASN A 504 -15.58 0.90 20.98
C ASN A 504 -14.63 1.27 22.12
N ARG A 505 -13.80 0.34 22.60
CA ARG A 505 -12.77 0.63 23.61
C ARG A 505 -11.69 1.57 23.07
N ALA A 506 -11.30 1.40 21.81
CA ALA A 506 -10.36 2.31 21.14
C ALA A 506 -10.91 3.73 21.00
N ILE A 507 -12.24 3.89 20.87
CA ILE A 507 -12.91 5.20 20.77
C ILE A 507 -13.22 5.79 22.16
N ALA A 508 -13.64 4.97 23.13
CA ALA A 508 -14.16 5.43 24.42
C ALA A 508 -13.08 5.78 25.45
N GLN A 509 -11.91 5.13 25.40
CA GLN A 509 -10.78 5.49 26.26
C GLN A 509 -9.88 6.49 25.53
N GLU A 510 -10.12 7.79 25.77
CA GLU A 510 -9.15 8.85 25.48
C GLU A 510 -7.75 8.43 25.98
N TYR A 511 -6.85 8.10 25.04
CA TYR A 511 -5.40 7.97 25.18
C TYR A 511 -4.77 6.77 25.93
N ALA A 512 -5.50 5.76 26.40
CA ALA A 512 -4.84 4.68 27.18
C ALA A 512 -4.12 3.62 26.32
N THR A 513 -4.71 3.12 25.22
CA THR A 513 -3.99 2.20 24.29
C THR A 513 -4.48 2.24 22.83
N GLU A 514 -3.61 2.63 21.89
CA GLU A 514 -3.92 2.67 20.46
C GLU A 514 -3.65 1.29 19.81
N VAL A 515 -4.61 0.74 19.06
CA VAL A 515 -4.41 -0.47 18.26
C VAL A 515 -3.66 -0.11 16.99
N LYS A 516 -2.40 -0.54 16.87
CA LYS A 516 -1.56 -0.28 15.67
C LYS A 516 -1.58 -1.42 14.66
N ALA A 517 -1.63 -2.66 15.14
CA ALA A 517 -1.65 -3.84 14.29
C ALA A 517 -2.59 -4.91 14.85
N VAL A 518 -3.13 -5.73 13.95
CA VAL A 518 -3.98 -6.87 14.30
C VAL A 518 -3.46 -8.13 13.61
N GLY A 519 -3.16 -9.17 14.39
CA GLY A 519 -2.75 -10.48 13.92
C GLY A 519 -3.92 -11.46 13.86
N MET A 520 -3.96 -12.31 12.83
CA MET A 520 -4.91 -13.41 12.67
C MET A 520 -4.14 -14.72 12.57
N ILE A 521 -4.11 -15.51 13.63
CA ILE A 521 -3.31 -16.73 13.72
C ILE A 521 -4.23 -17.94 13.78
N GLY A 522 -4.08 -18.81 12.80
CA GLY A 522 -4.87 -20.03 12.68
C GLY A 522 -4.38 -20.89 11.55
N ARG A 523 -4.89 -22.11 11.47
CA ARG A 523 -4.62 -23.05 10.39
C ARG A 523 -5.58 -22.85 9.23
N ASP A 524 -6.87 -22.61 9.52
CA ASP A 524 -7.88 -22.49 8.48
C ASP A 524 -7.85 -21.11 7.81
N VAL A 525 -7.67 -21.10 6.50
CA VAL A 525 -7.72 -19.87 5.69
C VAL A 525 -9.14 -19.29 5.60
N HIS A 526 -10.19 -20.12 5.72
CA HIS A 526 -11.58 -19.63 5.75
C HIS A 526 -11.81 -18.70 6.94
N ASP A 527 -11.41 -19.13 8.14
CA ASP A 527 -11.49 -18.32 9.36
C ASP A 527 -10.69 -17.02 9.22
N LYS A 528 -9.46 -17.09 8.65
CA LYS A 528 -8.64 -15.91 8.38
C LYS A 528 -9.33 -14.91 7.46
N LEU A 529 -10.02 -15.38 6.41
CA LEU A 529 -10.74 -14.51 5.47
C LEU A 529 -11.95 -13.83 6.14
N VAL A 530 -12.70 -14.56 6.96
CA VAL A 530 -13.83 -14.02 7.74
C VAL A 530 -13.34 -12.96 8.73
N LEU A 531 -12.27 -13.25 9.47
CA LEU A 531 -11.64 -12.31 10.38
C LEU A 531 -11.12 -11.08 9.62
N ALA A 532 -10.42 -11.26 8.50
CA ALA A 532 -9.89 -10.17 7.69
C ALA A 532 -11.01 -9.24 7.19
N GLN A 533 -12.15 -9.80 6.78
CA GLN A 533 -13.31 -9.03 6.35
C GLN A 533 -13.86 -8.14 7.48
N ALA A 534 -14.07 -8.71 8.68
CA ALA A 534 -14.57 -7.97 9.83
C ALA A 534 -13.55 -6.93 10.34
N LEU A 535 -12.27 -7.30 10.40
CA LEU A 535 -11.19 -6.45 10.89
C LEU A 535 -10.88 -5.30 9.96
N ARG A 536 -10.84 -5.51 8.63
CA ARG A 536 -10.61 -4.42 7.68
C ARG A 536 -11.75 -3.40 7.70
N ALA A 537 -12.99 -3.85 7.96
CA ALA A 537 -14.13 -2.95 8.10
C ALA A 537 -14.04 -2.04 9.33
N ALA A 538 -13.55 -2.56 10.47
CA ALA A 538 -13.40 -1.79 11.71
C ALA A 538 -12.07 -1.01 11.81
N PHE A 539 -11.01 -1.55 11.20
CA PHE A 539 -9.65 -1.03 11.26
C PHE A 539 -9.07 -0.89 9.83
N PRO A 540 -9.62 0.02 9.00
CA PRO A 540 -9.22 0.16 7.59
C PRO A 540 -7.73 0.49 7.44
N ASP A 541 -7.21 1.33 8.34
CA ASP A 541 -5.87 1.93 8.25
C ASP A 541 -4.82 1.19 9.09
N ARG A 542 -5.19 0.11 9.78
CA ARG A 542 -4.28 -0.63 10.65
C ARG A 542 -3.60 -1.77 9.90
N VAL A 543 -2.39 -2.12 10.37
CA VAL A 543 -1.61 -3.21 9.81
C VAL A 543 -2.27 -4.53 10.19
N LEU A 544 -2.68 -5.32 9.20
CA LEU A 544 -3.16 -6.68 9.41
C LEU A 544 -2.04 -7.66 9.08
N PHE A 545 -1.84 -8.68 9.90
CA PHE A 545 -0.85 -9.72 9.61
C PHE A 545 -1.35 -11.12 9.94
N THR A 546 -0.77 -12.11 9.27
CA THR A 546 -1.05 -13.53 9.48
C THR A 546 0.17 -14.38 9.12
N THR A 547 0.04 -15.67 9.32
CA THR A 547 1.03 -16.69 8.96
C THR A 547 0.46 -17.62 7.90
N ASP A 548 1.36 -18.31 7.20
CA ASP A 548 1.06 -19.27 6.14
C ASP A 548 0.42 -18.65 4.89
N LEU A 549 1.16 -18.69 3.79
CA LEU A 549 0.70 -18.16 2.52
C LEU A 549 -0.26 -19.15 1.86
N ASP A 550 -1.47 -18.69 1.54
CA ASP A 550 -2.48 -19.42 0.77
C ASP A 550 -2.93 -18.59 -0.44
N ALA A 551 -3.09 -19.24 -1.58
CA ALA A 551 -3.51 -18.64 -2.84
C ALA A 551 -4.88 -17.96 -2.76
N ARG A 552 -5.76 -18.37 -1.84
CA ARG A 552 -7.06 -17.73 -1.62
C ARG A 552 -6.93 -16.29 -1.13
N LEU A 553 -5.87 -15.95 -0.40
CA LEU A 553 -5.57 -14.57 0.00
C LEU A 553 -5.28 -13.65 -1.21
N LEU A 554 -4.95 -14.23 -2.37
CA LEU A 554 -4.64 -13.52 -3.61
C LEU A 554 -5.83 -13.46 -4.57
N HIS A 555 -6.98 -14.00 -4.18
CA HIS A 555 -8.15 -14.08 -5.07
C HIS A 555 -8.78 -12.68 -5.25
N PRO A 556 -9.16 -12.28 -6.48
CA PRO A 556 -9.79 -10.99 -6.74
C PRO A 556 -10.99 -10.69 -5.83
N ASP A 557 -11.90 -11.66 -5.64
CA ASP A 557 -13.10 -11.54 -4.80
C ASP A 557 -12.83 -11.18 -3.33
N VAL A 558 -11.64 -11.48 -2.81
CA VAL A 558 -11.27 -11.19 -1.42
C VAL A 558 -10.26 -10.05 -1.30
N THR A 559 -9.76 -9.54 -2.44
CA THR A 559 -8.72 -8.49 -2.48
C THR A 559 -9.20 -7.21 -1.78
N GLY A 560 -10.51 -6.93 -1.80
CA GLY A 560 -11.09 -5.77 -1.13
C GLY A 560 -10.82 -5.69 0.38
N TYR A 561 -10.57 -6.83 1.05
CA TYR A 561 -10.23 -6.88 2.48
C TYR A 561 -8.92 -7.60 2.82
N THR A 562 -8.33 -8.33 1.87
CA THR A 562 -7.03 -9.01 2.05
C THR A 562 -5.83 -8.19 1.62
N ARG A 563 -6.04 -7.12 0.84
CA ARG A 563 -4.98 -6.22 0.42
C ARG A 563 -4.28 -5.58 1.64
N ASN A 564 -2.97 -5.38 1.52
CA ASN A 564 -2.07 -4.87 2.55
C ASN A 564 -2.05 -5.72 3.83
N ILE A 565 -2.44 -7.00 3.76
CA ILE A 565 -2.14 -7.99 4.80
C ILE A 565 -0.68 -8.43 4.64
N ILE A 566 0.03 -8.48 5.75
CA ILE A 566 1.39 -9.03 5.86
C ILE A 566 1.28 -10.52 6.17
N VAL A 567 1.97 -11.36 5.40
CA VAL A 567 1.94 -12.82 5.54
C VAL A 567 3.36 -13.33 5.72
N ALA A 568 3.67 -13.87 6.90
CA ALA A 568 4.91 -14.62 7.11
C ALA A 568 4.69 -16.08 6.75
N SER A 569 5.55 -16.64 5.90
CA SER A 569 5.39 -18.01 5.43
C SER A 569 6.72 -18.76 5.44
N SER A 570 6.65 -20.02 5.87
CA SER A 570 7.78 -20.95 5.91
C SER A 570 8.29 -21.28 4.50
N LEU A 571 7.40 -21.46 3.54
CA LEU A 571 7.69 -21.86 2.17
C LEU A 571 6.86 -21.05 1.17
N PRO A 572 7.43 -20.65 0.02
CA PRO A 572 6.67 -20.00 -1.04
C PRO A 572 5.72 -20.98 -1.75
N LEU A 573 4.71 -20.46 -2.44
CA LEU A 573 3.85 -21.27 -3.32
C LEU A 573 4.60 -21.85 -4.54
N THR A 574 5.82 -21.38 -4.82
CA THR A 574 6.66 -21.84 -5.92
C THR A 574 8.10 -21.95 -5.44
N LEU A 575 8.66 -23.15 -5.54
CA LEU A 575 10.05 -23.45 -5.18
C LEU A 575 11.01 -23.15 -6.34
N ARG A 576 12.31 -23.22 -6.05
CA ARG A 576 13.34 -23.16 -7.10
C ARG A 576 13.17 -24.31 -8.08
N LYS A 577 13.54 -24.10 -9.36
CA LYS A 577 13.31 -25.05 -10.46
C LYS A 577 13.75 -26.49 -10.14
N GLU A 578 14.88 -26.66 -9.46
CA GLU A 578 15.42 -27.96 -9.01
C GLU A 578 14.51 -28.68 -8.02
N LEU A 579 13.93 -27.94 -7.07
CA LEU A 579 13.03 -28.44 -6.05
C LEU A 579 11.58 -28.52 -6.53
N GLN A 580 11.15 -27.67 -7.47
CA GLN A 580 9.80 -27.67 -8.01
C GLN A 580 9.54 -28.89 -8.92
N GLY A 581 10.58 -29.43 -9.59
CA GLY A 581 10.46 -30.67 -10.36
C GLY A 581 9.48 -30.62 -11.53
N GLY A 582 9.20 -29.43 -12.07
CA GLY A 582 8.24 -29.22 -13.16
C GLY A 582 6.76 -29.19 -12.74
N ILE A 583 6.48 -29.29 -11.44
CA ILE A 583 5.11 -29.19 -10.91
C ILE A 583 4.65 -27.72 -10.91
N PRO A 584 3.37 -27.41 -11.21
CA PRO A 584 2.86 -26.05 -11.12
C PRO A 584 2.87 -25.50 -9.67
N PRO A 585 2.72 -24.17 -9.49
CA PRO A 585 2.61 -23.56 -8.16
C PRO A 585 1.55 -24.21 -7.28
N PHE A 586 1.87 -24.36 -6.00
CA PHE A 586 0.97 -24.93 -4.99
C PHE A 586 -0.03 -23.89 -4.48
N ARG A 587 -1.12 -24.37 -3.87
CA ARG A 587 -2.19 -23.55 -3.32
C ARG A 587 -1.85 -22.99 -1.94
N ASP A 588 -1.03 -23.66 -1.16
CA ASP A 588 -0.59 -23.19 0.16
C ASP A 588 0.81 -23.71 0.54
N SER A 589 1.37 -23.14 1.62
CA SER A 589 2.70 -23.51 2.13
C SER A 589 2.77 -24.94 2.70
N TYR A 590 1.69 -25.48 3.27
CA TYR A 590 1.63 -26.84 3.79
C TYR A 590 1.63 -27.88 2.66
N GLN A 591 0.94 -27.59 1.56
CA GLN A 591 0.97 -28.38 0.34
C GLN A 591 2.40 -28.45 -0.23
N THR A 592 3.12 -27.34 -0.17
CA THR A 592 4.54 -27.28 -0.57
C THR A 592 5.43 -28.10 0.37
N ALA A 593 5.19 -28.02 1.68
CA ALA A 593 5.89 -28.83 2.69
C ALA A 593 5.63 -30.34 2.49
N THR A 594 4.38 -30.74 2.29
CA THR A 594 3.98 -32.13 2.03
C THR A 594 4.61 -32.66 0.75
N PHE A 595 4.70 -31.84 -0.30
CA PHE A 595 5.39 -32.18 -1.53
C PHE A 595 6.89 -32.47 -1.28
N LEU A 596 7.58 -31.59 -0.53
CA LEU A 596 8.98 -31.82 -0.14
C LEU A 596 9.13 -33.07 0.74
N GLY A 597 8.19 -33.31 1.65
CA GLY A 597 8.14 -34.50 2.50
C GLY A 597 7.97 -35.79 1.70
N ALA A 598 7.10 -35.79 0.69
CA ALA A 598 6.90 -36.93 -0.20
C ALA A 598 8.14 -37.23 -1.06
N ARG A 599 8.79 -36.18 -1.58
CA ARG A 599 10.09 -36.31 -2.29
C ARG A 599 11.15 -36.94 -1.41
N TYR A 600 11.27 -36.45 -0.17
CA TYR A 600 12.20 -37.00 0.81
C TYR A 600 11.87 -38.46 1.17
N ALA A 601 10.59 -38.77 1.37
CA ALA A 601 10.14 -40.12 1.74
C ALA A 601 10.42 -41.16 0.63
N ALA A 602 10.39 -40.75 -0.63
CA ALA A 602 10.60 -41.62 -1.79
C ALA A 602 12.05 -41.68 -2.31
N ALA A 603 12.91 -40.77 -1.87
CA ALA A 603 14.32 -40.72 -2.27
C ALA A 603 15.10 -41.98 -1.85
N ASP A 604 16.02 -42.43 -2.69
CA ASP A 604 16.96 -43.50 -2.32
C ASP A 604 17.98 -43.02 -1.30
N ASP A 605 18.56 -43.96 -0.55
CA ASP A 605 19.51 -43.65 0.52
C ASP A 605 20.72 -42.83 0.07
N GLY A 606 21.18 -42.98 -1.19
CA GLY A 606 22.30 -42.20 -1.73
C GLY A 606 21.99 -40.75 -2.13
N LYS A 607 20.72 -40.41 -2.43
CA LYS A 607 20.28 -39.04 -2.80
C LYS A 607 19.53 -38.33 -1.66
N ARG A 608 19.17 -39.07 -0.62
CA ARG A 608 18.36 -38.60 0.49
C ARG A 608 19.03 -37.49 1.29
N ASP A 609 20.32 -37.63 1.57
CA ASP A 609 21.04 -36.65 2.38
C ASP A 609 21.22 -35.34 1.60
N GLU A 610 21.44 -35.41 0.28
CA GLU A 610 21.39 -34.26 -0.63
C GLU A 610 20.02 -33.56 -0.61
N ARG A 611 18.92 -34.33 -0.66
CA ARG A 611 17.55 -33.79 -0.56
C ARG A 611 17.32 -33.11 0.78
N LEU A 612 17.76 -33.71 1.88
CA LEU A 612 17.60 -33.15 3.21
C LEU A 612 18.36 -31.83 3.35
N VAL A 613 19.58 -31.74 2.82
CA VAL A 613 20.36 -30.49 2.79
C VAL A 613 19.64 -29.42 1.98
N ALA A 614 19.10 -29.77 0.81
CA ALA A 614 18.37 -28.81 -0.02
C ALA A 614 17.07 -28.33 0.65
N ILE A 615 16.32 -29.22 1.32
CA ILE A 615 15.13 -28.87 2.09
C ILE A 615 15.51 -27.94 3.25
N LYS A 616 16.52 -28.30 4.07
CA LYS A 616 17.00 -27.46 5.17
C LYS A 616 17.43 -26.07 4.69
N ALA A 617 18.07 -25.98 3.52
CA ALA A 617 18.48 -24.71 2.93
C ALA A 617 17.30 -23.81 2.49
N GLU A 618 16.16 -24.39 2.09
CA GLU A 618 14.93 -23.61 1.84
C GLU A 618 14.23 -23.23 3.16
N LEU A 619 14.16 -24.13 4.14
CA LEU A 619 13.53 -23.85 5.43
C LEU A 619 14.29 -22.81 6.26
N ALA A 620 15.60 -22.67 6.06
CA ALA A 620 16.42 -21.62 6.67
C ALA A 620 16.12 -20.21 6.13
N LYS A 621 15.28 -20.09 5.09
CA LYS A 621 14.95 -18.82 4.42
C LYS A 621 13.42 -18.59 4.41
N PRO A 622 12.78 -18.46 5.59
CA PRO A 622 11.38 -18.08 5.64
C PRO A 622 11.19 -16.70 5.00
N ARG A 623 10.01 -16.47 4.45
CA ARG A 623 9.73 -15.31 3.61
C ARG A 623 8.57 -14.51 4.16
N LEU A 624 8.61 -13.22 3.86
CA LEU A 624 7.57 -12.29 4.23
C LEU A 624 6.94 -11.75 2.95
N PHE A 625 5.62 -11.71 2.92
CA PHE A 625 4.85 -11.24 1.78
C PHE A 625 3.88 -10.16 2.23
N GLU A 626 3.57 -9.23 1.33
CA GLU A 626 2.42 -8.34 1.46
C GLU A 626 1.48 -8.54 0.28
N ILE A 627 0.19 -8.66 0.58
CA ILE A 627 -0.85 -8.88 -0.42
C ILE A 627 -1.11 -7.57 -1.17
N GLY A 628 -0.77 -7.52 -2.46
CA GLY A 628 -1.05 -6.38 -3.33
C GLY A 628 -2.40 -6.50 -4.04
N LEU A 629 -2.66 -5.57 -4.96
CA LEU A 629 -3.87 -5.49 -5.79
C LEU A 629 -4.05 -6.68 -6.76
N ARG A 630 -2.97 -7.35 -7.14
CA ARG A 630 -3.01 -8.42 -8.17
C ARG A 630 -2.16 -9.64 -7.83
N ASP A 631 -1.13 -9.46 -7.01
CA ASP A 631 -0.22 -10.51 -6.59
C ASP A 631 0.39 -10.13 -5.25
N LYS A 632 1.06 -11.08 -4.61
CA LYS A 632 1.89 -10.84 -3.43
C LYS A 632 3.20 -10.16 -3.83
N VAL A 633 3.66 -9.26 -2.97
CA VAL A 633 4.98 -8.64 -3.06
C VAL A 633 5.83 -9.27 -1.95
N GLU A 634 6.97 -9.86 -2.33
CA GLU A 634 7.92 -10.37 -1.33
C GLU A 634 8.62 -9.18 -0.66
N LEU A 635 8.53 -9.10 0.67
CA LEU A 635 9.15 -8.07 1.47
C LEU A 635 10.57 -8.51 1.81
N GLY A 636 11.56 -7.69 1.41
CA GLY A 636 12.96 -8.10 1.48
C GLY A 636 13.47 -8.34 2.91
N THR A 637 14.04 -9.53 3.12
CA THR A 637 15.06 -9.83 4.15
C THR A 637 16.32 -10.37 3.45
N LYS A 638 17.29 -9.48 3.17
CA LYS A 638 18.67 -9.73 2.64
C LYS A 638 18.85 -10.63 1.37
N VAL A 639 17.86 -11.41 0.88
CA VAL A 639 18.08 -12.53 -0.06
C VAL A 639 17.58 -12.28 -1.50
N SER A 640 16.68 -11.32 -1.75
CA SER A 640 16.12 -11.08 -3.09
C SER A 640 16.11 -9.59 -3.49
N ARG A 641 17.28 -9.04 -3.84
CA ARG A 641 17.44 -7.63 -4.28
C ARG A 641 17.48 -7.43 -5.80
N LYS A 642 18.08 -8.37 -6.57
CA LYS A 642 18.41 -8.15 -8.00
C LYS A 642 17.27 -7.67 -8.91
N PRO A 643 16.11 -8.36 -9.00
CA PRO A 643 15.06 -7.94 -9.93
C PRO A 643 14.36 -6.63 -9.51
N GLU A 644 14.40 -6.30 -8.22
CA GLU A 644 13.86 -5.04 -7.70
C GLU A 644 14.80 -3.88 -8.02
N ASP A 645 16.12 -4.07 -7.83
CA ASP A 645 17.14 -3.07 -8.14
C ASP A 645 17.10 -2.65 -9.62
N GLU A 646 16.94 -3.60 -10.54
CA GLU A 646 16.79 -3.32 -11.98
C GLU A 646 15.57 -2.44 -12.29
N ARG A 647 14.44 -2.70 -11.63
CA ARG A 647 13.23 -1.88 -11.77
C ARG A 647 13.44 -0.47 -11.24
N ARG A 648 14.06 -0.34 -10.06
CA ARG A 648 14.38 0.96 -9.45
C ARG A 648 15.25 1.82 -10.37
N VAL A 649 16.32 1.26 -10.92
CA VAL A 649 17.22 1.95 -11.86
C VAL A 649 16.45 2.40 -13.11
N THR A 650 15.64 1.52 -13.70
CA THR A 650 14.85 1.83 -14.90
C THR A 650 13.91 3.02 -14.67
N TYR A 651 13.18 3.02 -13.54
CA TYR A 651 12.29 4.12 -13.19
C TYR A 651 13.04 5.39 -12.82
N ALA A 652 14.17 5.29 -12.12
CA ALA A 652 15.03 6.44 -11.82
C ALA A 652 15.50 7.14 -13.11
N VAL A 653 15.93 6.38 -14.11
CA VAL A 653 16.30 6.92 -15.44
C VAL A 653 15.10 7.60 -16.11
N LEU A 654 13.93 6.96 -16.11
CA LEU A 654 12.72 7.54 -16.70
C LEU A 654 12.32 8.87 -16.03
N VAL A 655 12.33 8.92 -14.70
CA VAL A 655 12.05 10.13 -13.94
C VAL A 655 13.11 11.20 -14.21
N ALA A 656 14.39 10.82 -14.29
CA ALA A 656 15.48 11.76 -14.63
C ALA A 656 15.26 12.39 -16.01
N VAL A 657 14.85 11.60 -17.02
CA VAL A 657 14.53 12.12 -18.36
C VAL A 657 13.36 13.11 -18.32
N VAL A 658 12.30 12.80 -17.56
CA VAL A 658 11.17 13.72 -17.38
C VAL A 658 11.61 15.01 -16.69
N LEU A 659 12.43 14.92 -15.64
CA LEU A 659 12.98 16.09 -14.94
C LEU A 659 13.88 16.94 -15.84
N LEU A 660 14.71 16.32 -16.69
CA LEU A 660 15.52 17.01 -17.68
C LEU A 660 14.65 17.70 -18.74
N GLY A 661 13.58 17.04 -19.20
CA GLY A 661 12.59 17.63 -20.10
C GLY A 661 11.90 18.84 -19.48
N LEU A 662 11.50 18.76 -18.21
CA LEU A 662 10.92 19.87 -17.45
C LEU A 662 11.93 21.01 -17.23
N ALA A 663 13.18 20.71 -16.87
CA ALA A 663 14.25 21.70 -16.75
C ALA A 663 14.51 22.40 -18.08
N GLY A 664 14.50 21.65 -19.19
CA GLY A 664 14.54 22.19 -20.54
C GLY A 664 13.35 23.12 -20.81
N LEU A 665 12.13 22.69 -20.55
CA LEU A 665 10.93 23.51 -20.75
C LEU A 665 11.00 24.82 -19.93
N VAL A 666 11.39 24.74 -18.67
CA VAL A 666 11.56 25.89 -17.77
C VAL A 666 12.61 26.88 -18.30
N THR A 667 13.73 26.38 -18.81
CA THR A 667 14.81 27.23 -19.33
C THR A 667 14.54 27.80 -20.74
N PHE A 668 13.80 27.07 -21.60
CA PHE A 668 13.58 27.45 -23.00
C PHE A 668 12.24 28.15 -23.28
N THR A 669 11.25 28.07 -22.40
CA THR A 669 9.97 28.76 -22.61
C THR A 669 9.98 30.19 -22.05
N ARG A 670 9.00 31.01 -22.47
CA ARG A 670 8.72 32.32 -21.85
C ARG A 670 7.79 32.20 -20.62
N PHE A 671 7.51 30.96 -20.18
CA PHE A 671 6.59 30.71 -19.10
C PHE A 671 7.18 31.11 -17.74
N VAL A 672 8.51 30.97 -17.59
CA VAL A 672 9.27 31.21 -16.36
C VAL A 672 10.20 32.43 -16.56
N PRO A 673 9.72 33.66 -16.29
CA PRO A 673 10.49 34.89 -16.49
C PRO A 673 11.77 35.01 -15.64
N ALA A 674 11.87 34.44 -14.43
CA ALA A 674 13.09 34.54 -13.62
C ALA A 674 14.28 33.82 -14.24
N MET A 675 14.05 32.69 -14.93
CA MET A 675 15.07 31.93 -15.66
C MET A 675 15.44 32.56 -17.01
N SER A 676 14.64 33.49 -17.52
CA SER A 676 14.91 34.17 -18.80
C SER A 676 16.24 34.95 -18.78
N VAL A 677 16.64 35.46 -17.62
CA VAL A 677 17.92 36.16 -17.41
C VAL A 677 19.10 35.19 -17.55
N ALA A 678 19.00 34.00 -16.96
CA ALA A 678 20.01 32.94 -17.12
C ALA A 678 20.09 32.47 -18.58
N ARG A 679 18.95 32.38 -19.29
CA ARG A 679 18.90 32.04 -20.72
C ARG A 679 19.59 33.08 -21.61
N LEU A 680 19.31 34.37 -21.40
CA LEU A 680 19.95 35.47 -22.15
C LEU A 680 21.46 35.48 -21.92
N TRP A 681 21.88 35.11 -20.70
CA TRP A 681 23.28 35.00 -20.34
C TRP A 681 23.97 33.77 -20.96
N LEU A 682 23.36 32.58 -20.88
CA LEU A 682 23.90 31.32 -21.42
C LEU A 682 24.01 31.29 -22.95
N PHE A 683 23.04 31.89 -23.67
CA PHE A 683 22.92 31.69 -25.12
C PHE A 683 23.09 32.95 -25.97
N LYS A 684 22.89 34.15 -25.41
CA LYS A 684 22.93 35.40 -26.20
C LYS A 684 24.09 36.34 -25.88
N ASN A 685 24.90 36.07 -24.84
CA ASN A 685 26.01 36.94 -24.44
C ASN A 685 25.64 38.45 -24.30
N LYS A 686 24.39 38.75 -23.93
CA LYS A 686 23.86 40.12 -23.78
C LYS A 686 23.56 40.46 -22.31
N PRO A 687 24.58 40.65 -21.45
CA PRO A 687 24.36 40.90 -20.02
C PRO A 687 23.81 42.30 -19.71
N ALA A 688 23.98 43.27 -20.62
CA ALA A 688 23.56 44.66 -20.42
C ALA A 688 22.04 44.88 -20.55
N GLU A 689 21.33 43.97 -21.23
CA GLU A 689 19.88 44.05 -21.45
C GLU A 689 19.07 43.41 -20.29
N ALA A 690 19.73 42.73 -19.33
CA ALA A 690 19.09 42.01 -18.25
C ALA A 690 18.88 42.90 -17.00
N HIS A 691 17.61 43.11 -16.61
CA HIS A 691 17.26 43.80 -15.37
C HIS A 691 17.25 42.82 -14.19
N PHE A 692 18.09 43.07 -13.18
CA PHE A 692 18.26 42.18 -12.03
C PHE A 692 17.39 42.60 -10.84
N ASP A 693 16.09 42.33 -10.87
CA ASP A 693 15.27 42.50 -9.68
C ASP A 693 15.64 41.46 -8.60
N THR A 694 15.60 41.86 -7.33
CA THR A 694 15.96 41.00 -6.20
C THR A 694 15.08 39.75 -6.11
N ALA A 695 13.79 39.88 -6.46
CA ALA A 695 12.86 38.76 -6.49
C ALA A 695 13.24 37.70 -7.52
N SER A 696 13.55 38.09 -8.75
CA SER A 696 13.94 37.15 -9.81
C SER A 696 15.20 36.36 -9.45
N LYS A 697 16.12 36.93 -8.65
CA LYS A 697 17.30 36.19 -8.14
C LYS A 697 16.93 35.08 -7.17
N VAL A 698 16.03 35.39 -6.23
CA VAL A 698 15.60 34.45 -5.19
C VAL A 698 14.78 33.33 -5.81
N VAL A 699 13.81 33.69 -6.67
CA VAL A 699 12.92 32.72 -7.32
C VAL A 699 13.69 31.75 -8.23
N SER A 700 14.59 32.24 -9.09
CA SER A 700 15.42 31.37 -9.94
C SER A 700 16.37 30.46 -9.12
N GLY A 701 16.83 30.92 -7.95
CA GLY A 701 17.57 30.08 -7.01
C GLY A 701 16.70 28.99 -6.37
N LEU A 702 15.45 29.30 -6.01
CA LEU A 702 14.49 28.33 -5.49
C LEU A 702 14.12 27.27 -6.54
N GLU A 703 14.02 27.65 -7.81
CA GLU A 703 13.82 26.70 -8.92
C GLU A 703 15.02 25.77 -9.08
N ALA A 704 16.24 26.31 -9.09
CA ALA A 704 17.45 25.49 -9.10
C ALA A 704 17.52 24.56 -7.87
N ALA A 705 17.10 25.04 -6.69
CA ALA A 705 17.00 24.22 -5.49
C ALA A 705 15.98 23.08 -5.64
N ALA A 706 14.81 23.34 -6.22
CA ALA A 706 13.77 22.34 -6.42
C ALA A 706 14.22 21.24 -7.39
N PHE A 707 14.92 21.58 -8.47
CA PHE A 707 15.50 20.58 -9.38
C PHE A 707 16.63 19.79 -8.72
N GLY A 708 17.51 20.43 -7.94
CA GLY A 708 18.53 19.73 -7.16
C GLY A 708 17.90 18.77 -6.15
N PHE A 709 16.88 19.21 -5.43
CA PHE A 709 16.12 18.35 -4.52
C PHE A 709 15.54 17.12 -5.25
N ALA A 710 14.92 17.34 -6.42
CA ALA A 710 14.36 16.26 -7.23
C ALA A 710 15.41 15.25 -7.71
N VAL A 711 16.61 15.72 -8.09
CA VAL A 711 17.75 14.84 -8.43
C VAL A 711 18.17 14.01 -7.21
N GLY A 712 18.20 14.59 -6.01
CA GLY A 712 18.46 13.85 -4.77
C GLY A 712 17.47 12.70 -4.56
N ILE A 713 16.17 12.93 -4.78
CA ILE A 713 15.13 11.89 -4.69
C ILE A 713 15.32 10.79 -5.76
N VAL A 714 15.74 11.15 -6.98
CA VAL A 714 16.03 10.17 -8.04
C VAL A 714 17.24 9.30 -7.67
N ILE A 715 18.28 9.89 -7.06
CA ILE A 715 19.42 9.14 -6.53
C ILE A 715 18.95 8.19 -5.42
N GLU A 716 18.10 8.65 -4.50
CA GLU A 716 17.52 7.79 -3.46
C GLU A 716 16.71 6.63 -4.05
N LEU A 717 15.92 6.87 -5.11
CA LEU A 717 15.17 5.81 -5.77
C LEU A 717 16.11 4.76 -6.40
N CYS A 718 17.18 5.23 -7.05
CA CYS A 718 18.16 4.39 -7.74
C CYS A 718 19.04 3.59 -6.76
N ALA A 719 19.48 4.25 -5.69
CA ALA A 719 20.32 3.72 -4.64
C ALA A 719 19.69 4.09 -3.29
N PRO A 720 18.75 3.27 -2.79
CA PRO A 720 18.07 3.54 -1.53
C PRO A 720 19.07 3.81 -0.40
N GLY A 721 18.69 4.67 0.54
CA GLY A 721 19.44 5.06 1.74
C GLY A 721 20.80 5.68 1.51
N SER A 722 21.01 6.29 0.34
CA SER A 722 22.23 7.01 0.02
C SER A 722 22.14 8.50 0.38
N THR A 723 20.95 9.10 0.26
CA THR A 723 20.73 10.53 0.44
C THR A 723 19.74 10.83 1.56
N GLY A 724 18.61 10.10 1.64
CA GLY A 724 17.46 10.44 2.47
C GLY A 724 16.95 11.88 2.25
N PHE A 725 16.17 12.40 3.20
CA PHE A 725 15.67 13.79 3.11
C PHE A 725 16.79 14.83 3.23
N GLY A 726 17.71 14.63 4.17
CA GLY A 726 18.81 15.55 4.44
C GLY A 726 19.75 15.71 3.24
N GLY A 727 20.13 14.60 2.60
CA GLY A 727 20.95 14.61 1.40
C GLY A 727 20.24 15.25 0.21
N ALA A 728 18.96 14.95 -0.02
CA ALA A 728 18.17 15.62 -1.06
C ALA A 728 18.07 17.13 -0.83
N PHE A 729 17.86 17.56 0.42
CA PHE A 729 17.84 18.98 0.80
C PHE A 729 19.20 19.66 0.58
N LEU A 730 20.29 18.98 0.96
CA LEU A 730 21.66 19.46 0.72
C LEU A 730 21.92 19.58 -0.80
N LEU A 731 21.50 18.61 -1.61
CA LEU A 731 21.66 18.67 -3.06
C LEU A 731 20.87 19.82 -3.70
N GLY A 732 19.68 20.11 -3.17
CA GLY A 732 18.92 21.31 -3.55
C GLY A 732 19.67 22.61 -3.23
N THR A 733 20.12 22.79 -1.99
CA THR A 733 20.83 24.01 -1.58
C THR A 733 22.15 24.20 -2.32
N THR A 734 22.88 23.12 -2.59
CA THR A 734 24.12 23.12 -3.39
C THR A 734 23.89 23.49 -4.84
N THR A 735 22.83 22.97 -5.45
CA THR A 735 22.44 23.34 -6.82
C THR A 735 22.07 24.82 -6.93
N ALA A 736 21.35 25.37 -5.94
CA ALA A 736 21.03 26.80 -5.92
C ALA A 736 22.27 27.69 -5.74
N ALA A 737 23.19 27.31 -4.84
CA ALA A 737 24.45 28.02 -4.65
C ALA A 737 25.32 27.99 -5.92
N PHE A 738 25.39 26.84 -6.61
CA PHE A 738 26.06 26.70 -7.91
C PHE A 738 25.43 27.64 -8.95
N PHE A 739 24.10 27.59 -9.05
CA PHE A 739 23.35 28.42 -9.99
C PHE A 739 23.67 29.91 -9.79
N TRP A 740 23.66 30.43 -8.56
CA TRP A 740 24.02 31.82 -8.28
C TRP A 740 25.50 32.14 -8.50
N ALA A 741 26.41 31.20 -8.27
CA ALA A 741 27.84 31.41 -8.42
C ALA A 741 28.29 31.39 -9.89
N PHE A 742 27.59 30.66 -10.77
CA PHE A 742 28.07 30.36 -12.13
C PHE A 742 27.09 30.66 -13.27
N LEU A 743 25.78 30.55 -13.07
CA LEU A 743 24.78 30.57 -14.16
C LEU A 743 23.89 31.82 -14.16
N TYR A 744 23.50 32.27 -12.98
CA TYR A 744 22.94 33.60 -12.73
C TYR A 744 24.11 34.52 -12.38
N PRO A 745 24.23 35.79 -12.83
CA PRO A 745 25.54 36.41 -13.11
C PRO A 745 26.44 36.78 -11.91
N GLY A 746 26.21 36.19 -10.74
CA GLY A 746 27.12 36.19 -9.60
C GLY A 746 28.54 35.74 -9.95
N LEU A 747 29.47 36.27 -9.13
CA LEU A 747 30.94 36.30 -9.27
C LEU A 747 31.51 36.95 -10.55
N ARG A 748 30.85 36.85 -11.70
CA ARG A 748 31.31 37.43 -12.98
C ARG A 748 30.83 38.86 -13.23
N ALA A 749 29.71 39.29 -12.64
CA ALA A 749 29.22 40.67 -12.70
C ALA A 749 29.88 41.64 -11.69
N LEU A 750 30.83 41.17 -10.87
CA LEU A 750 31.67 42.07 -10.09
C LEU A 750 32.45 42.95 -11.08
N PRO A 751 32.20 44.27 -11.13
CA PRO A 751 32.89 45.13 -12.08
C PRO A 751 34.40 45.04 -11.83
N ALA A 752 35.19 44.75 -12.86
CA ALA A 752 36.59 45.16 -12.86
C ALA A 752 36.55 46.68 -12.64
N SER A 753 36.99 47.14 -11.47
CA SER A 753 36.73 48.50 -10.99
C SER A 753 37.08 49.53 -12.08
N LYS A 754 36.07 50.11 -12.74
CA LYS A 754 36.24 51.28 -13.62
C LYS A 754 36.32 52.59 -12.83
N THR A 755 36.20 52.53 -11.51
CA THR A 755 36.35 53.67 -10.60
C THR A 755 37.51 53.39 -9.64
N GLY A 756 38.68 53.95 -9.98
CA GLY A 756 39.84 54.25 -9.13
C GLY A 756 40.23 53.32 -7.98
N GLY A 757 41.39 52.65 -8.12
CA GLY A 757 42.33 52.44 -7.00
C GLY A 757 42.52 51.02 -6.45
N GLY A 758 41.78 50.01 -6.91
CA GLY A 758 41.98 48.61 -6.46
C GLY A 758 42.83 47.80 -7.45
N PRO A 759 43.78 46.95 -7.00
CA PRO A 759 44.53 46.11 -7.93
C PRO A 759 43.64 45.07 -8.63
N LEU A 760 43.66 45.06 -9.97
CA LEU A 760 42.93 44.10 -10.82
C LEU A 760 43.18 42.64 -10.45
N TRP A 761 44.38 42.32 -9.95
CA TRP A 761 44.75 40.98 -9.49
C TRP A 761 43.90 40.52 -8.30
N LEU A 762 43.60 41.41 -7.34
CA LEU A 762 42.82 41.08 -6.13
C LEU A 762 41.41 40.59 -6.48
N SER A 763 40.78 41.18 -7.51
CA SER A 763 39.46 40.74 -8.01
C SER A 763 39.50 39.40 -8.74
N ARG A 764 40.63 39.06 -9.38
CA ARG A 764 40.84 37.76 -10.05
C ARG A 764 41.08 36.66 -9.03
N TRP A 765 41.91 36.94 -8.01
CA TRP A 765 42.18 36.03 -6.89
C TRP A 765 40.97 35.82 -5.98
N LEU A 766 40.17 36.85 -5.72
CA LEU A 766 38.90 36.71 -4.99
C LEU A 766 37.90 35.83 -5.75
N ARG A 767 37.78 36.01 -7.07
CA ARG A 767 36.95 35.14 -7.94
C ARG A 767 37.47 33.71 -8.00
N PHE A 768 38.79 33.54 -8.03
CA PHE A 768 39.43 32.22 -7.98
C PHE A 768 39.18 31.54 -6.62
N GLY A 769 39.43 32.24 -5.52
CA GLY A 769 39.20 31.75 -4.16
C GLY A 769 37.74 31.39 -3.89
N LEU A 770 36.78 32.17 -4.39
CA LEU A 770 35.34 31.85 -4.28
C LEU A 770 34.94 30.63 -5.12
N ARG A 771 35.58 30.40 -6.28
CA ARG A 771 35.38 29.16 -7.06
C ARG A 771 35.99 27.96 -6.36
N VAL A 772 37.21 28.08 -5.84
CA VAL A 772 37.88 27.01 -5.08
C VAL A 772 37.07 26.67 -3.83
N ALA A 773 36.61 27.66 -3.06
CA ALA A 773 35.75 27.45 -1.90
C ALA A 773 34.42 26.78 -2.26
N PHE A 774 33.81 27.15 -3.40
CA PHE A 774 32.62 26.47 -3.89
C PHE A 774 32.89 25.01 -4.26
N PHE A 775 33.94 24.71 -5.04
CA PHE A 775 34.25 23.33 -5.43
C PHE A 775 34.69 22.49 -4.22
N ALA A 776 35.37 23.09 -3.24
CA ALA A 776 35.67 22.45 -1.96
C ALA A 776 34.39 22.14 -1.17
N TRP A 777 33.42 23.08 -1.15
CA TRP A 777 32.12 22.85 -0.51
C TRP A 777 31.26 21.82 -1.25
N LEU A 778 31.28 21.81 -2.59
CA LEU A 778 30.61 20.79 -3.41
C LEU A 778 31.23 19.41 -3.18
N ALA A 779 32.56 19.32 -3.18
CA ALA A 779 33.29 18.09 -2.89
C ALA A 779 32.99 17.60 -1.47
N TRP A 780 33.01 18.49 -0.46
CA TRP A 780 32.59 18.19 0.91
C TRP A 780 31.16 17.66 0.96
N SER A 781 30.22 18.34 0.29
CA SER A 781 28.80 17.93 0.27
C SER A 781 28.59 16.57 -0.39
N LEU A 782 29.34 16.28 -1.46
CA LEU A 782 29.32 14.98 -2.13
C LEU A 782 29.96 13.88 -1.27
N VAL A 783 31.04 14.20 -0.55
CA VAL A 783 31.70 13.27 0.38
C VAL A 783 30.79 12.93 1.57
N GLU A 784 30.16 13.92 2.19
CA GLU A 784 29.15 13.71 3.26
C GLU A 784 27.99 12.84 2.79
N MET A 785 27.49 13.07 1.56
CA MET A 785 26.44 12.25 0.97
C MET A 785 26.90 10.80 0.71
N TRP A 786 28.16 10.59 0.32
CA TRP A 786 28.70 9.25 0.01
C TRP A 786 29.17 8.48 1.25
N GLN A 787 29.47 9.18 2.35
CA GLN A 787 29.84 8.60 3.64
C GLN A 787 28.63 8.24 4.52
N ALA A 788 27.41 8.62 4.13
CA ALA A 788 26.20 8.13 4.76
C ALA A 788 26.15 6.60 4.58
N THR A 789 26.45 5.86 5.65
CA THR A 789 26.42 4.40 5.62
C THR A 789 24.98 3.96 5.32
N PRO A 790 24.76 3.05 4.35
CA PRO A 790 23.44 2.50 4.12
C PRO A 790 22.99 1.84 5.44
N THR A 791 22.00 2.41 6.11
CA THR A 791 21.46 1.76 7.31
C THR A 791 20.90 0.40 6.87
N GLU A 792 21.23 -0.66 7.60
CA GLU A 792 20.72 -2.02 7.38
C GLU A 792 19.21 -2.14 7.74
N ASP A 793 18.44 -1.05 7.61
CA ASP A 793 17.03 -1.04 7.90
C ASP A 793 16.25 -1.77 6.79
N LEU A 794 15.17 -2.46 7.18
CA LEU A 794 14.17 -2.97 6.25
C LEU A 794 13.52 -1.77 5.53
N ARG A 795 13.66 -1.69 4.20
CA ARG A 795 13.24 -0.53 3.39
C ARG A 795 11.95 -0.78 2.62
N GLU A 796 11.37 0.31 2.13
CA GLU A 796 10.16 0.33 1.34
C GLU A 796 10.34 -0.40 0.01
N PRO A 797 9.55 -1.43 -0.33
CA PRO A 797 9.64 -2.14 -1.60
C PRO A 797 9.24 -1.25 -2.78
N PHE A 798 9.83 -1.47 -3.95
CA PHE A 798 9.46 -0.76 -5.18
C PHE A 798 8.56 -1.59 -6.09
N ALA A 799 7.24 -1.39 -5.93
CA ALA A 799 6.21 -2.04 -6.72
C ALA A 799 5.09 -1.02 -7.06
N PRO A 800 5.28 -0.19 -8.10
CA PRO A 800 4.54 1.08 -8.26
C PRO A 800 3.04 0.93 -8.53
N LEU A 801 2.57 -0.23 -8.96
CA LEU A 801 1.17 -0.50 -9.30
C LEU A 801 0.60 -1.72 -8.57
N SER A 802 1.33 -2.27 -7.60
CA SER A 802 0.85 -3.40 -6.80
C SER A 802 0.05 -2.95 -5.59
N GLY A 803 -0.01 -1.65 -5.28
CA GLY A 803 -0.73 -1.15 -4.11
C GLY A 803 -0.03 -1.38 -2.77
N VAL A 804 1.29 -1.57 -2.79
CA VAL A 804 2.16 -1.91 -1.65
C VAL A 804 3.35 -0.94 -1.54
N SER A 805 3.41 0.10 -2.37
CA SER A 805 4.59 0.96 -2.48
C SER A 805 4.21 2.43 -2.40
N SER A 806 4.77 3.14 -1.43
CA SER A 806 4.60 4.58 -1.26
C SER A 806 5.47 5.43 -2.21
N TRP A 807 6.41 4.83 -2.95
CA TRP A 807 7.33 5.52 -3.87
C TRP A 807 6.67 6.33 -5.00
N PRO A 808 5.62 5.87 -5.69
CA PRO A 808 4.91 6.68 -6.68
C PRO A 808 4.33 7.97 -6.07
N GLY A 809 3.76 7.87 -4.87
CA GLY A 809 3.30 9.05 -4.12
C GLY A 809 4.43 10.03 -3.81
N GLN A 810 5.62 9.52 -3.48
CA GLN A 810 6.83 10.33 -3.27
C GLN A 810 7.29 11.06 -4.54
N LEU A 811 7.25 10.40 -5.70
CA LEU A 811 7.60 11.00 -6.99
C LEU A 811 6.61 12.11 -7.37
N VAL A 812 5.31 11.91 -7.11
CA VAL A 812 4.28 12.93 -7.33
C VAL A 812 4.52 14.16 -6.45
N ARG A 813 4.88 13.99 -5.17
CA ARG A 813 5.24 15.12 -4.28
C ARG A 813 6.49 15.86 -4.75
N THR A 814 7.49 15.12 -5.23
CA THR A 814 8.69 15.73 -5.83
C THR A 814 8.32 16.59 -7.04
N LEU A 815 7.44 16.10 -7.91
CA LEU A 815 6.90 16.88 -9.03
C LEU A 815 6.14 18.13 -8.54
N MET A 816 5.34 18.02 -7.47
CA MET A 816 4.66 19.17 -6.87
C MET A 816 5.64 20.24 -6.39
N ILE A 817 6.76 19.86 -5.77
CA ILE A 817 7.79 20.79 -5.30
C ILE A 817 8.44 21.53 -6.48
N VAL A 818 8.75 20.82 -7.57
CA VAL A 818 9.29 21.42 -8.81
C VAL A 818 8.30 22.37 -9.47
N LEU A 819 7.03 21.94 -9.61
CA LEU A 819 5.97 22.76 -10.20
C LEU A 819 5.63 23.98 -9.33
N PHE A 820 5.68 23.85 -8.00
CA PHE A 820 5.51 24.99 -7.09
C PHE A 820 6.52 26.09 -7.39
N ALA A 821 7.80 25.76 -7.56
CA ALA A 821 8.83 26.76 -7.87
C ALA A 821 8.54 27.48 -9.20
N CYS A 822 8.09 26.74 -10.22
CA CYS A 822 7.68 27.29 -11.51
C CYS A 822 6.43 28.21 -11.40
N PHE A 823 5.43 27.80 -10.62
CA PHE A 823 4.21 28.58 -10.39
C PHE A 823 4.48 29.80 -9.52
N LEU A 824 5.40 29.71 -8.57
CA LEU A 824 5.89 30.84 -7.80
C LEU A 824 6.52 31.88 -8.73
N ASP A 825 7.33 31.47 -9.71
CA ASP A 825 7.90 32.43 -10.67
C ASP A 825 6.84 33.10 -11.54
N TYR A 826 5.92 32.31 -12.09
CA TYR A 826 4.83 32.85 -12.88
C TYR A 826 4.00 33.84 -12.04
N THR A 827 3.56 33.45 -10.85
CA THR A 827 2.74 34.32 -9.98
C THR A 827 3.50 35.55 -9.51
N TRP A 828 4.80 35.44 -9.21
CA TRP A 828 5.58 36.54 -8.63
C TRP A 828 6.13 37.50 -9.68
N CYS A 829 6.88 36.99 -10.66
CA CYS A 829 7.61 37.81 -11.62
C CYS A 829 6.72 38.22 -12.81
N ARG A 830 5.93 37.30 -13.37
CA ARG A 830 5.10 37.61 -14.55
C ARG A 830 3.99 38.62 -14.25
N SER A 831 3.37 38.53 -13.07
CA SER A 831 2.35 39.50 -12.64
C SER A 831 2.89 40.94 -12.57
N VAL A 832 4.18 41.11 -12.26
CA VAL A 832 4.82 42.43 -12.27
C VAL A 832 5.03 42.92 -13.70
N ASP A 833 5.42 42.04 -14.62
CA ASP A 833 5.60 42.39 -16.03
C ASP A 833 4.26 42.71 -16.73
N ASP A 834 3.20 41.95 -16.45
CA ASP A 834 1.85 42.26 -16.94
C ASP A 834 1.34 43.59 -16.37
N CYS A 835 1.59 43.87 -15.08
CA CYS A 835 1.29 45.17 -14.46
C CYS A 835 2.04 46.32 -15.13
N ARG A 836 3.33 46.14 -15.48
CA ARG A 836 4.12 47.13 -16.23
C ARG A 836 3.58 47.35 -17.64
N ARG A 837 3.12 46.30 -18.32
CA ARG A 837 2.49 46.40 -19.64
C ARG A 837 1.25 47.30 -19.57
N ILE A 838 0.34 47.01 -18.64
CA ILE A 838 -0.89 47.78 -18.44
C ILE A 838 -0.59 49.22 -18.00
N ASP A 839 0.40 49.43 -17.13
CA ASP A 839 0.84 50.77 -16.69
C ASP A 839 1.33 51.63 -17.87
N ARG A 840 2.11 51.02 -18.78
CA ARG A 840 2.58 51.70 -20.01
C ARG A 840 1.41 51.97 -20.98
N GLU A 841 0.50 51.02 -21.13
CA GLU A 841 -0.62 51.10 -22.07
C GLU A 841 -1.70 52.09 -21.63
N TYR A 842 -2.05 52.17 -20.35
CA TYR A 842 -3.18 52.98 -19.87
C TYR A 842 -2.77 54.25 -19.13
N PHE A 843 -1.59 54.29 -18.51
CA PHE A 843 -1.18 55.39 -17.63
C PHE A 843 0.10 56.12 -18.07
N GLY A 844 0.81 55.64 -19.11
CA GLY A 844 1.88 56.37 -19.80
C GLY A 844 3.17 56.59 -18.99
N ALA A 845 3.40 55.84 -17.91
CA ALA A 845 4.60 55.98 -17.11
C ALA A 845 5.85 55.45 -17.86
N ARG A 846 6.85 56.31 -18.10
CA ARG A 846 8.22 55.87 -18.45
C ARG A 846 8.90 55.34 -17.19
N ASP A 847 9.58 54.20 -17.29
CA ASP A 847 10.37 53.64 -16.19
C ASP A 847 11.32 54.72 -15.63
N PRO A 848 11.45 54.88 -14.29
CA PRO A 848 12.51 55.73 -13.77
C PRO A 848 13.85 55.13 -14.21
N LEU A 849 14.65 55.91 -14.95
CA LEU A 849 16.07 55.63 -15.16
C LEU A 849 16.70 55.24 -13.81
N PRO A 850 17.63 54.27 -13.77
CA PRO A 850 18.27 53.88 -12.52
C PRO A 850 18.92 55.11 -11.89
N VAL A 851 18.43 55.51 -10.73
CA VAL A 851 19.05 56.58 -9.93
C VAL A 851 20.43 56.06 -9.53
N PRO A 852 21.54 56.69 -9.96
CA PRO A 852 22.85 56.29 -9.45
C PRO A 852 22.83 56.48 -7.93
N PRO A 853 23.42 55.57 -7.14
CA PRO A 853 23.55 55.81 -5.70
C PRO A 853 24.25 57.15 -5.50
N PRO A 854 23.89 57.94 -4.47
CA PRO A 854 24.62 59.17 -4.20
C PRO A 854 26.09 58.82 -4.00
N THR A 855 26.95 59.33 -4.88
CA THR A 855 28.40 59.27 -4.72
C THR A 855 28.80 60.17 -3.56
N GLN A 856 28.68 59.67 -2.33
CA GLN A 856 29.33 60.27 -1.17
C GLN A 856 30.73 59.68 -1.02
N GLY A 857 31.74 60.55 -1.12
CA GLY A 857 33.14 60.21 -0.93
C GLY A 857 33.43 59.66 0.47
N TRP A 858 34.44 58.78 0.57
CA TRP A 858 34.79 58.06 1.79
C TRP A 858 35.10 58.96 3.01
N TRP A 859 35.50 60.22 2.79
CA TRP A 859 35.75 61.22 3.84
C TRP A 859 34.47 61.66 4.58
N GLN A 860 33.30 61.65 3.93
CA GLN A 860 32.02 62.02 4.56
C GLN A 860 31.48 60.94 5.52
N ARG A 861 31.89 59.67 5.33
CA ARG A 861 31.55 58.54 6.21
C ARG A 861 32.28 58.60 7.56
N ARG A 862 33.48 59.19 7.62
CA ARG A 862 34.27 59.26 8.85
C ARG A 862 33.78 60.34 9.82
N LEU A 863 33.35 61.49 9.31
CA LEU A 863 32.82 62.61 10.12
C LEU A 863 31.44 62.31 10.73
N THR A 864 30.58 61.60 10.01
CA THR A 864 29.23 61.22 10.50
C THR A 864 29.26 60.03 11.47
N ALA A 865 30.20 59.10 11.32
CA ALA A 865 30.42 58.01 12.26
C ALA A 865 30.92 58.50 13.63
N TRP A 866 31.77 59.53 13.67
CA TRP A 866 32.30 60.11 14.91
C TRP A 866 31.24 60.91 15.67
N ARG A 867 30.48 61.76 14.97
CA ARG A 867 29.36 62.54 15.55
C ARG A 867 28.27 61.64 16.14
N ASN A 868 27.94 60.53 15.47
CA ASN A 868 26.87 59.62 15.89
C ASN A 868 27.31 58.61 16.96
N ARG A 869 28.61 58.45 17.23
CA ARG A 869 29.13 57.61 18.32
C ARG A 869 29.15 58.40 19.65
N TRP A 870 29.42 59.70 19.60
CA TRP A 870 29.38 60.61 20.76
C TRP A 870 27.95 60.89 21.28
N LEU A 871 26.96 61.00 20.38
CA LEU A 871 25.55 61.19 20.75
C LEU A 871 24.88 59.90 21.27
N ARG A 872 25.42 58.71 20.96
CA ARG A 872 24.93 57.42 21.45
C ARG A 872 25.36 57.13 22.89
N LEU A 873 26.59 57.53 23.28
CA LEU A 873 27.06 57.42 24.66
C LEU A 873 26.24 58.29 25.63
N ARG A 874 25.83 59.48 25.19
CA ARG A 874 25.05 60.44 26.02
C ARG A 874 23.57 60.06 26.19
N ARG A 875 23.01 59.23 25.29
CA ARG A 875 21.61 58.73 25.36
C ARG A 875 21.47 57.42 26.14
N LEU A 876 22.53 56.61 26.20
CA LEU A 876 22.55 55.36 26.97
C LEU A 876 22.49 55.58 28.49
N MET A 877 22.92 56.76 28.97
CA MET A 877 23.01 57.07 30.40
C MET A 877 21.75 57.73 30.99
N ARG A 878 20.67 57.93 30.22
CA ARG A 878 19.42 58.60 30.67
C ARG A 878 18.13 57.80 30.46
N LEU A 879 18.22 56.49 30.19
CA LEU A 879 17.06 55.64 29.91
C LEU A 879 17.03 54.42 30.84
N LEU A 880 16.96 54.69 32.15
CA LEU A 880 16.49 53.71 33.12
C LEU A 880 15.12 54.16 33.63
N LEU A 881 14.11 53.43 33.15
CA LEU A 881 12.93 52.93 33.88
C LEU A 881 11.50 53.43 33.67
N LEU A 882 11.15 54.56 33.04
CA LEU A 882 9.70 54.91 32.95
C LEU A 882 9.13 55.38 31.59
N ASP A 883 9.96 55.71 30.58
CA ASP A 883 9.45 56.14 29.25
C ASP A 883 9.36 55.03 28.18
N ALA A 884 9.91 53.84 28.46
CA ALA A 884 9.90 52.70 27.52
C ALA A 884 8.47 52.21 27.23
N TRP A 885 7.58 52.27 28.22
CA TRP A 885 6.19 51.83 28.09
C TRP A 885 5.32 52.77 27.25
N ARG A 886 5.51 54.09 27.37
CA ARG A 886 4.74 55.07 26.56
C ARG A 886 5.21 55.11 25.10
N TYR A 887 6.51 54.91 24.85
CA TYR A 887 7.07 54.85 23.50
C TYR A 887 6.79 53.52 22.80
N ALA A 888 6.80 52.40 23.54
CA ALA A 888 6.35 51.10 23.03
C ALA A 888 4.84 51.14 22.72
N TYR A 889 4.00 51.69 23.61
CA TYR A 889 2.57 51.82 23.38
C TYR A 889 2.24 52.67 22.15
N VAL A 890 2.86 53.84 21.96
CA VAL A 890 2.59 54.69 20.76
C VAL A 890 3.14 54.08 19.46
N ARG A 891 4.25 53.31 19.53
CA ARG A 891 4.82 52.64 18.35
C ARG A 891 4.05 51.36 18.00
N VAL A 892 3.57 50.63 19.00
CA VAL A 892 2.63 49.52 18.87
C VAL A 892 1.27 50.02 18.39
N TRP A 893 0.79 51.18 18.86
CA TRP A 893 -0.47 51.77 18.42
C TRP A 893 -0.38 52.40 17.02
N ARG A 894 0.77 52.96 16.61
CA ARG A 894 1.04 53.31 15.19
C ARG A 894 1.21 52.07 14.32
N PHE A 895 1.76 50.97 14.85
CA PHE A 895 1.82 49.68 14.18
C PHE A 895 0.41 49.08 14.00
N PHE A 896 -0.46 49.16 15.00
CA PHE A 896 -1.88 48.76 14.95
C PHE A 896 -2.75 49.71 14.11
N ARG A 897 -2.48 51.03 14.09
CA ARG A 897 -3.16 52.00 13.21
C ARG A 897 -2.69 51.88 11.75
N SER A 898 -1.46 51.41 11.52
CA SER A 898 -0.98 50.97 10.20
C SER A 898 -1.56 49.60 9.79
N PHE A 899 -2.16 48.84 10.71
CA PHE A 899 -2.75 47.52 10.48
C PHE A 899 -4.03 47.60 9.64
N GLY A 900 -4.82 48.67 9.79
CA GLY A 900 -5.97 48.96 8.92
C GLY A 900 -5.60 49.25 7.44
N ASN A 901 -4.33 49.60 7.18
CA ASN A 901 -3.77 49.70 5.83
C ASN A 901 -2.94 48.46 5.41
N ALA A 902 -2.74 47.49 6.32
CA ALA A 902 -1.90 46.30 6.11
C ALA A 902 -2.72 45.09 5.62
N THR A 903 -3.97 44.93 6.07
CA THR A 903 -4.86 43.92 5.49
C THR A 903 -5.46 44.46 4.20
N ILE A 904 -5.21 43.74 3.11
CA ILE A 904 -5.73 44.06 1.77
C ILE A 904 -7.27 44.14 1.76
N TRP A 905 -7.90 43.43 2.69
CA TRP A 905 -9.33 43.43 2.97
C TRP A 905 -9.87 44.73 3.57
N LEU A 906 -9.05 45.56 4.20
CA LEU A 906 -9.49 46.86 4.75
C LEU A 906 -8.93 48.04 3.96
N TRP A 907 -8.17 47.77 2.89
CA TRP A 907 -7.62 48.83 2.06
C TRP A 907 -8.73 49.62 1.35
N ARG A 908 -8.79 50.91 1.68
CA ARG A 908 -9.53 51.93 0.91
C ARG A 908 -8.54 52.93 0.32
N PRO A 909 -8.39 53.00 -1.01
CA PRO A 909 -7.53 54.01 -1.62
C PRO A 909 -8.13 55.41 -1.47
N ALA A 910 -7.36 56.36 -0.96
CA ALA A 910 -7.74 57.78 -0.95
C ALA A 910 -7.54 58.39 -2.35
N VAL A 911 -8.41 58.02 -3.28
CA VAL A 911 -8.32 58.36 -4.72
C VAL A 911 -9.46 59.23 -5.23
N VAL A 912 -10.52 59.40 -4.43
CA VAL A 912 -11.65 60.29 -4.73
C VAL A 912 -11.19 61.75 -4.60
N ARG A 913 -11.38 62.52 -5.67
CA ARG A 913 -11.10 63.96 -5.72
C ARG A 913 -12.31 64.77 -5.24
N SER A 914 -12.10 66.07 -5.02
CA SER A 914 -13.15 66.99 -4.56
C SER A 914 -14.31 67.18 -5.55
N ASP A 915 -14.12 66.79 -6.82
CA ASP A 915 -15.13 66.77 -7.89
C ASP A 915 -15.89 65.43 -7.99
N GLY A 916 -15.59 64.47 -7.11
CA GLY A 916 -16.18 63.13 -7.14
C GLY A 916 -15.58 62.19 -8.21
N SER A 917 -14.57 62.63 -8.97
CA SER A 917 -13.82 61.78 -9.89
C SER A 917 -12.76 60.95 -9.16
N ILE A 918 -12.35 59.83 -9.76
CA ILE A 918 -11.30 58.96 -9.25
C ILE A 918 -10.01 59.19 -10.04
N ASP A 919 -8.91 59.48 -9.36
CA ASP A 919 -7.59 59.56 -10.01
C ASP A 919 -7.05 58.16 -10.36
N GLY A 920 -7.29 57.70 -11.59
CA GLY A 920 -6.88 56.39 -12.08
C GLY A 920 -5.36 56.15 -12.00
N ALA A 921 -4.55 57.15 -12.36
CA ALA A 921 -3.09 57.07 -12.27
C ALA A 921 -2.60 56.99 -10.82
N ARG A 922 -3.29 57.64 -9.87
CA ARG A 922 -2.99 57.49 -8.43
C ARG A 922 -3.43 56.12 -7.92
N LEU A 923 -4.59 55.62 -8.32
CA LEU A 923 -5.10 54.30 -7.95
C LEU A 923 -4.14 53.19 -8.42
N TRP A 924 -3.70 53.23 -9.68
CA TRP A 924 -2.77 52.25 -10.24
C TRP A 924 -1.38 52.33 -9.61
N ARG A 925 -0.89 53.54 -9.27
CA ARG A 925 0.36 53.70 -8.51
C ARG A 925 0.27 53.08 -7.11
N GLU A 926 -0.87 53.20 -6.42
CA GLU A 926 -1.10 52.55 -5.13
C GLU A 926 -1.21 51.02 -5.24
N TYR A 927 -1.79 50.51 -6.32
CA TYR A 927 -1.76 49.08 -6.67
C TYR A 927 -0.31 48.59 -6.86
N ARG A 928 0.48 49.28 -7.68
CA ARG A 928 1.89 48.95 -7.95
C ARG A 928 2.77 49.00 -6.70
N LYS A 929 2.55 49.97 -5.80
CA LYS A 929 3.26 50.03 -4.50
C LYS A 929 3.01 48.77 -3.67
N ARG A 930 1.79 48.21 -3.70
CA ARG A 930 1.42 46.99 -2.99
C ARG A 930 1.94 45.71 -3.65
N LEU A 931 2.15 45.74 -4.97
CA LEU A 931 2.73 44.63 -5.73
C LEU A 931 4.27 44.54 -5.56
N ARG A 932 4.92 45.56 -4.99
CA ARG A 932 6.37 45.57 -4.73
C ARG A 932 6.78 44.42 -3.80
N ASN A 933 8.01 43.92 -3.97
CA ASN A 933 8.55 42.73 -3.29
C ASN A 933 8.29 42.70 -1.78
N TRP A 934 8.64 43.76 -1.04
CA TRP A 934 8.54 43.76 0.43
C TRP A 934 7.10 43.82 0.98
N PRO A 935 6.22 44.73 0.50
CA PRO A 935 4.81 44.71 0.89
C PRO A 935 4.08 43.42 0.55
N ARG A 936 4.37 42.82 -0.62
CA ARG A 936 3.76 41.55 -1.04
C ARG A 936 4.21 40.39 -0.14
N PHE A 937 5.50 40.29 0.14
CA PHE A 937 6.05 39.26 1.02
C PHE A 937 5.48 39.36 2.44
N GLY A 938 5.40 40.56 3.02
CA GLY A 938 4.82 40.74 4.36
C GLY A 938 3.36 40.29 4.47
N ARG A 939 2.53 40.58 3.45
CA ARG A 939 1.13 40.11 3.40
C ARG A 939 1.04 38.60 3.21
N MET A 940 1.87 38.03 2.34
CA MET A 940 1.94 36.59 2.10
C MET A 940 2.27 35.84 3.39
N VAL A 941 3.32 36.25 4.12
CA VAL A 941 3.70 35.63 5.39
C VAL A 941 2.59 35.75 6.43
N PHE A 942 1.95 36.92 6.54
CA PHE A 942 0.83 37.12 7.45
C PHE A 942 -0.33 36.17 7.15
N TRP A 943 -0.82 36.14 5.89
CA TRP A 943 -1.94 35.30 5.50
C TRP A 943 -1.60 33.81 5.49
N TRP A 944 -0.33 33.45 5.27
CA TRP A 944 0.14 32.09 5.44
C TRP A 944 0.08 31.64 6.91
N ILE A 945 0.53 32.46 7.85
CA ILE A 945 0.39 32.17 9.29
C ILE A 945 -1.10 32.05 9.66
N VAL A 946 -1.95 32.96 9.19
CA VAL A 946 -3.40 32.90 9.46
C VAL A 946 -4.02 31.61 8.89
N ALA A 947 -3.70 31.24 7.65
CA ALA A 947 -4.19 30.01 7.05
C ALA A 947 -3.68 28.76 7.77
N ALA A 948 -2.40 28.74 8.17
CA ALA A 948 -1.82 27.65 8.94
C ALA A 948 -2.45 27.50 10.33
N LEU A 949 -2.71 28.62 11.03
CA LEU A 949 -3.42 28.62 12.32
C LEU A 949 -4.87 28.15 12.17
N PHE A 950 -5.57 28.59 11.12
CA PHE A 950 -6.94 28.14 10.85
C PHE A 950 -7.01 26.65 10.56
N LEU A 951 -6.11 26.13 9.71
CA LEU A 951 -6.02 24.69 9.43
C LEU A 951 -5.62 23.90 10.67
N GLY A 952 -4.64 24.38 11.44
CA GLY A 952 -4.23 23.77 12.70
C GLY A 952 -5.35 23.73 13.75
N PHE A 953 -6.13 24.81 13.86
CA PHE A 953 -7.30 24.87 14.74
C PHE A 953 -8.42 23.94 14.26
N SER A 954 -8.68 23.88 12.95
CA SER A 954 -9.67 22.98 12.35
C SER A 954 -9.30 21.51 12.59
N ASN A 955 -8.01 21.17 12.43
CA ASN A 955 -7.48 19.84 12.72
C ASN A 955 -7.58 19.50 14.22
N HIS A 956 -7.28 20.47 15.10
CA HIS A 956 -7.44 20.28 16.54
C HIS A 956 -8.89 20.01 16.94
N LEU A 957 -9.85 20.76 16.38
CA LEU A 957 -11.28 20.53 16.59
C LEU A 957 -11.75 19.18 16.04
N ALA A 958 -11.15 18.70 14.95
CA ALA A 958 -11.46 17.41 14.36
C ALA A 958 -10.80 16.22 15.10
N GLY A 959 -10.04 16.47 16.18
CA GLY A 959 -9.41 15.41 17.00
C GLY A 959 -8.29 14.64 16.29
N THR A 960 -7.63 15.27 15.31
CA THR A 960 -6.81 14.55 14.33
C THR A 960 -5.38 14.35 14.79
N THR A 961 -4.85 13.14 14.64
CA THR A 961 -3.41 12.85 14.70
C THR A 961 -2.74 13.16 13.37
N LEU A 962 -1.42 13.38 13.37
CA LEU A 962 -0.65 13.53 12.12
C LEU A 962 -0.84 12.28 11.23
N PRO A 963 -1.07 12.43 9.92
CA PRO A 963 -1.33 11.30 9.04
C PRO A 963 -0.13 10.35 9.05
N GLU A 964 -0.40 9.09 9.41
CA GLU A 964 0.61 8.03 9.39
C GLU A 964 0.98 7.73 7.94
N VAL A 965 2.29 7.71 7.68
CA VAL A 965 2.81 7.35 6.37
C VAL A 965 2.91 5.82 6.35
N PRO A 966 2.23 5.11 5.41
CA PRO A 966 2.23 3.65 5.34
C PRO A 966 3.54 3.09 4.76
N ALA A 967 4.69 3.69 5.09
CA ALA A 967 6.00 3.29 4.57
C ALA A 967 6.81 2.46 5.58
N ARG A 968 7.67 1.62 5.04
CA ARG A 968 8.60 0.75 5.76
C ARG A 968 9.99 1.36 5.86
N GLY A 969 10.61 1.21 7.03
CA GLY A 969 11.96 1.66 7.28
C GLY A 969 12.00 3.11 7.77
N PHE A 970 12.90 3.36 8.73
CA PHE A 970 12.99 4.66 9.37
C PHE A 970 13.37 5.78 8.38
N GLY A 971 14.35 5.52 7.51
CA GLY A 971 14.82 6.48 6.50
C GLY A 971 13.72 6.87 5.49
N ASP A 972 13.03 5.89 4.91
CA ASP A 972 11.98 6.12 3.91
C ASP A 972 10.75 6.80 4.53
N ARG A 973 10.35 6.39 5.74
CA ARG A 973 9.27 7.04 6.51
C ARG A 973 9.55 8.51 6.75
N GLU A 974 10.75 8.83 7.21
CA GLU A 974 11.11 10.22 7.47
C GLU A 974 11.12 11.01 6.17
N LEU A 975 11.73 10.48 5.10
CA LEU A 975 11.73 11.11 3.79
C LEU A 975 10.31 11.44 3.29
N PHE A 976 9.42 10.46 3.32
CA PHE A 976 8.06 10.62 2.81
C PHE A 976 7.23 11.55 3.70
N ARG A 977 7.45 11.53 5.03
CA ARG A 977 6.82 12.44 5.98
C ARG A 977 7.29 13.88 5.78
N SER A 978 8.61 14.13 5.74
CA SER A 978 9.15 15.48 5.60
C SER A 978 8.72 16.11 4.26
N THR A 979 8.74 15.33 3.17
CA THR A 979 8.29 15.82 1.85
C THR A 979 6.79 16.07 1.79
N LEU A 980 5.98 15.26 2.47
CA LEU A 980 4.53 15.49 2.59
C LEU A 980 4.22 16.80 3.34
N VAL A 981 4.91 17.05 4.45
CA VAL A 981 4.78 18.30 5.20
C VAL A 981 5.23 19.48 4.35
N LEU A 982 6.38 19.36 3.67
CA LEU A 982 6.89 20.39 2.77
C LEU A 982 5.90 20.70 1.65
N SER A 983 5.38 19.69 0.93
CA SER A 983 4.43 19.91 -0.16
C SER A 983 3.14 20.59 0.30
N ASN A 984 2.64 20.25 1.51
CA ASN A 984 1.46 20.90 2.08
C ASN A 984 1.71 22.37 2.44
N ILE A 985 2.88 22.68 3.02
CA ILE A 985 3.28 24.06 3.31
C ILE A 985 3.35 24.88 2.00
N LEU A 986 3.99 24.33 0.97
CA LEU A 986 4.12 25.00 -0.33
C LEU A 986 2.76 25.21 -1.00
N LEU A 987 1.84 24.26 -0.87
CA LEU A 987 0.47 24.40 -1.36
C LEU A 987 -0.26 25.60 -0.70
N ILE A 988 -0.20 25.72 0.63
CA ILE A 988 -0.81 26.85 1.36
C ILE A 988 -0.19 28.19 0.90
N VAL A 989 1.14 28.23 0.75
CA VAL A 989 1.84 29.44 0.24
C VAL A 989 1.28 29.85 -1.12
N LEU A 990 1.07 28.91 -2.03
CA LEU A 990 0.55 29.20 -3.37
C LEU A 990 -0.90 29.71 -3.33
N PHE A 991 -1.78 29.08 -2.53
CA PHE A 991 -3.16 29.55 -2.35
C PHE A 991 -3.22 30.98 -1.79
N VAL A 992 -2.40 31.27 -0.78
CA VAL A 992 -2.32 32.62 -0.20
C VAL A 992 -1.81 33.64 -1.21
N LEU A 993 -0.81 33.27 -2.02
CA LEU A 993 -0.24 34.15 -3.03
C LEU A 993 -1.23 34.49 -4.15
N VAL A 994 -2.00 33.50 -4.61
CA VAL A 994 -3.07 33.67 -5.60
C VAL A 994 -4.23 34.48 -5.01
N GLY A 995 -4.59 34.21 -3.75
CA GLY A 995 -5.58 34.99 -3.01
C GLY A 995 -5.18 36.46 -2.90
N ASP A 996 -3.93 36.77 -2.54
CA ASP A 996 -3.43 38.15 -2.46
C ASP A 996 -3.59 38.90 -3.79
N ALA A 997 -3.19 38.28 -4.91
CA ALA A 997 -3.33 38.88 -6.24
C ALA A 997 -4.79 39.11 -6.65
N THR A 998 -5.66 38.16 -6.30
CA THR A 998 -7.10 38.20 -6.60
C THR A 998 -7.81 39.29 -5.81
N ILE A 999 -7.60 39.33 -4.49
CA ILE A 999 -8.24 40.31 -3.61
C ILE A 999 -7.73 41.72 -3.89
N LEU A 1000 -6.43 41.89 -4.19
CA LEU A 1000 -5.87 43.19 -4.58
C LEU A 1000 -6.58 43.75 -5.82
N THR A 1001 -6.83 42.89 -6.80
CA THR A 1001 -7.49 43.25 -8.06
C THR A 1001 -8.95 43.57 -7.85
N TRP A 1002 -9.67 42.74 -7.09
CA TRP A 1002 -11.05 43.01 -6.72
C TRP A 1002 -11.21 44.35 -5.98
N ARG A 1003 -10.24 44.73 -5.13
CA ARG A 1003 -10.24 46.03 -4.44
C ARG A 1003 -10.02 47.21 -5.38
N VAL A 1004 -9.18 47.08 -6.41
CA VAL A 1004 -9.04 48.12 -7.45
C VAL A 1004 -10.35 48.29 -8.22
N ILE A 1005 -10.98 47.17 -8.63
CA ILE A 1005 -12.27 47.17 -9.31
C ILE A 1005 -13.35 47.83 -8.43
N SER A 1006 -13.39 47.48 -7.15
CA SER A 1006 -14.33 48.06 -6.18
C SER A 1006 -14.11 49.56 -5.98
N ALA A 1007 -12.86 50.02 -5.96
CA ALA A 1007 -12.55 51.45 -5.86
C ALA A 1007 -13.00 52.20 -7.11
N MET A 1008 -12.80 51.65 -8.31
CA MET A 1008 -13.27 52.24 -9.58
C MET A 1008 -14.80 52.39 -9.65
N LYS A 1009 -15.56 51.70 -8.81
CA LYS A 1009 -17.02 51.84 -8.73
C LYS A 1009 -17.47 53.18 -8.13
N GLU A 1010 -16.66 53.81 -7.27
CA GLU A 1010 -17.07 54.98 -6.47
C GLU A 1010 -17.27 56.27 -7.29
N GLY A 1011 -16.80 56.33 -8.54
CA GLY A 1011 -16.89 57.53 -9.41
C GLY A 1011 -16.28 57.27 -10.79
N ARG A 1012 -16.25 58.28 -11.69
CA ARG A 1012 -15.59 58.15 -13.01
C ARG A 1012 -14.07 58.24 -12.90
N THR A 1013 -13.36 57.33 -13.58
CA THR A 1013 -11.90 57.24 -13.53
C THR A 1013 -11.26 58.23 -14.50
N THR A 1014 -10.32 59.06 -14.04
CA THR A 1014 -9.59 59.99 -14.91
C THR A 1014 -8.35 59.33 -15.49
N TYR A 1015 -8.21 59.37 -16.82
CA TYR A 1015 -7.06 58.85 -17.56
C TYR A 1015 -6.14 59.97 -18.08
N PRO A 1016 -4.85 59.70 -18.35
CA PRO A 1016 -3.99 60.65 -19.06
C PRO A 1016 -4.55 60.96 -20.45
N GLN A 1017 -4.42 62.22 -20.87
CA GLN A 1017 -4.97 62.68 -22.16
C GLN A 1017 -4.44 61.87 -23.35
N ALA A 1018 -3.16 61.47 -23.33
CA ALA A 1018 -2.57 60.61 -24.37
C ALA A 1018 -3.29 59.24 -24.50
N THR A 1019 -3.79 58.68 -23.40
CA THR A 1019 -4.56 57.43 -23.40
C THR A 1019 -5.94 57.67 -24.01
N VAL A 1020 -6.63 58.74 -23.60
CA VAL A 1020 -7.94 59.12 -24.14
C VAL A 1020 -7.86 59.40 -25.64
N GLU A 1021 -6.85 60.15 -26.09
CA GLU A 1021 -6.63 60.45 -27.51
C GLU A 1021 -6.33 59.21 -28.35
N ARG A 1022 -5.67 58.20 -27.77
CA ARG A 1022 -5.43 56.91 -28.44
C ARG A 1022 -6.74 56.16 -28.63
N PHE A 1023 -7.56 56.03 -27.58
CA PHE A 1023 -8.85 55.36 -27.66
C PHE A 1023 -9.85 56.14 -28.55
N ALA A 1024 -9.79 57.46 -28.54
CA ALA A 1024 -10.55 58.31 -29.45
C ALA A 1024 -10.11 58.15 -30.91
N ALA A 1025 -8.83 57.84 -31.17
CA ALA A 1025 -8.35 57.54 -32.51
C ALA A 1025 -8.88 56.20 -33.07
N GLU A 1026 -9.24 55.24 -32.21
CA GLU A 1026 -9.88 53.97 -32.61
C GLU A 1026 -11.28 54.20 -33.21
N LEU A 1027 -11.92 55.34 -32.94
CA LEU A 1027 -13.23 55.72 -33.48
C LEU A 1027 -13.16 56.34 -34.89
N GLY A 1028 -11.95 56.60 -35.40
CA GLY A 1028 -11.71 57.24 -36.70
C GLY A 1028 -11.39 58.74 -36.60
N PRO A 1029 -10.83 59.35 -37.67
CA PRO A 1029 -10.29 60.70 -37.64
C PRO A 1029 -11.35 61.79 -37.40
N GLU A 1030 -12.59 61.59 -37.86
CA GLU A 1030 -13.69 62.53 -37.69
C GLU A 1030 -14.23 62.60 -36.24
N LEU A 1031 -14.20 61.48 -35.51
CA LEU A 1031 -14.76 61.35 -34.16
C LEU A 1031 -13.73 61.59 -33.05
N ARG A 1032 -12.44 61.67 -33.41
CA ARG A 1032 -11.33 61.78 -32.46
C ARG A 1032 -11.39 63.03 -31.60
N HIS A 1033 -11.64 64.19 -32.22
CA HIS A 1033 -11.71 65.46 -31.51
C HIS A 1033 -12.91 65.54 -30.54
N PRO A 1034 -14.16 65.26 -30.98
CA PRO A 1034 -15.33 65.33 -30.07
C PRO A 1034 -15.29 64.29 -28.94
N ALA A 1035 -14.69 63.10 -29.15
CA ALA A 1035 -14.59 62.08 -28.09
C ALA A 1035 -13.50 62.37 -27.04
N ALA A 1036 -12.48 63.18 -27.37
CA ALA A 1036 -11.36 63.52 -26.49
C ALA A 1036 -11.59 64.80 -25.67
N VAL A 1037 -12.71 65.49 -25.86
CA VAL A 1037 -13.04 66.71 -25.11
C VAL A 1037 -13.24 66.38 -23.63
N PRO A 1038 -12.57 67.08 -22.70
CA PRO A 1038 -12.82 66.86 -21.29
C PRO A 1038 -14.26 67.19 -20.88
N VAL A 1039 -14.81 66.49 -19.90
CA VAL A 1039 -16.17 66.67 -19.38
C VAL A 1039 -16.17 66.61 -17.86
N ALA A 1040 -17.22 67.16 -17.24
CA ALA A 1040 -17.45 66.98 -15.82
C ALA A 1040 -17.85 65.53 -15.50
N ALA A 1041 -17.38 65.02 -14.35
CA ALA A 1041 -17.61 63.64 -13.91
C ALA A 1041 -19.10 63.32 -13.71
N ARG A 1042 -19.88 64.29 -13.20
CA ARG A 1042 -21.33 64.18 -13.03
C ARG A 1042 -22.04 64.88 -14.19
N ILE A 1043 -23.08 64.25 -14.69
CA ILE A 1043 -23.89 64.80 -15.80
C ILE A 1043 -24.58 66.10 -15.38
N ALA A 1044 -25.02 66.20 -14.13
CA ALA A 1044 -25.66 67.41 -13.59
C ALA A 1044 -24.79 68.68 -13.66
N ASP A 1045 -23.46 68.51 -13.67
CA ASP A 1045 -22.50 69.61 -13.68
C ASP A 1045 -22.06 70.00 -15.11
N ARG A 1046 -22.66 69.39 -16.15
CA ARG A 1046 -22.41 69.68 -17.57
C ARG A 1046 -23.40 70.74 -18.07
N HIS A 1047 -23.06 72.02 -17.93
CA HIS A 1047 -23.92 73.13 -18.36
C HIS A 1047 -23.47 73.74 -19.70
N GLY A 1048 -24.39 73.84 -20.67
CA GLY A 1048 -24.20 74.57 -21.93
C GLY A 1048 -24.03 73.70 -23.19
N TYR A 1049 -24.56 74.20 -24.32
CA TYR A 1049 -24.35 73.65 -25.66
C TYR A 1049 -23.20 74.41 -26.34
N GLY A 1050 -21.97 73.91 -26.21
CA GLY A 1050 -20.76 74.52 -26.78
C GLY A 1050 -19.48 74.16 -25.98
N PRO A 1051 -18.27 74.45 -26.50
CA PRO A 1051 -16.98 74.01 -25.92
C PRO A 1051 -16.56 74.77 -24.65
N VAL A 1052 -17.48 75.04 -23.73
CA VAL A 1052 -17.16 75.48 -22.36
C VAL A 1052 -17.41 74.34 -21.39
N LEU A 1053 -16.33 73.60 -21.20
CA LEU A 1053 -16.17 72.58 -20.20
C LEU A 1053 -16.15 73.20 -18.80
N ALA A 1054 -17.18 72.89 -18.01
CA ALA A 1054 -17.25 73.10 -16.57
C ALA A 1054 -17.32 74.59 -16.11
N PRO A 1055 -17.90 74.87 -14.93
CA PRO A 1055 -18.11 76.24 -14.43
C PRO A 1055 -16.79 77.04 -14.36
N PRO A 1056 -16.82 78.38 -14.51
CA PRO A 1056 -15.63 79.23 -14.42
C PRO A 1056 -14.94 79.01 -13.07
N GLY A 1057 -13.77 78.35 -13.10
CA GLY A 1057 -12.96 78.03 -11.93
C GLY A 1057 -12.59 76.54 -11.72
N ARG A 1058 -13.17 75.59 -12.46
CA ARG A 1058 -12.77 74.16 -12.40
C ARG A 1058 -12.88 73.45 -13.76
N PRO A 1059 -11.80 73.23 -14.53
CA PRO A 1059 -11.88 72.51 -15.81
C PRO A 1059 -12.30 71.05 -15.61
N GLY A 1060 -13.19 70.54 -16.48
CA GLY A 1060 -13.53 69.11 -16.56
C GLY A 1060 -12.28 68.27 -16.86
N ARG A 1061 -12.19 67.06 -16.29
CA ARG A 1061 -11.01 66.18 -16.37
C ARG A 1061 -11.31 64.77 -16.85
N ASN A 1062 -12.59 64.44 -17.01
CA ASN A 1062 -13.06 63.14 -17.46
C ASN A 1062 -13.30 63.16 -18.97
N SER A 1063 -13.46 62.01 -19.60
CA SER A 1063 -13.90 61.86 -21.00
C SER A 1063 -15.20 61.06 -21.06
N LEU A 1064 -15.93 61.17 -22.18
CA LEU A 1064 -17.05 60.28 -22.51
C LEU A 1064 -16.61 58.83 -22.74
N LEU A 1065 -15.30 58.59 -22.96
CA LEU A 1065 -14.75 57.25 -23.14
C LEU A 1065 -14.30 56.57 -21.83
N ASP A 1066 -14.32 57.27 -20.68
CA ASP A 1066 -13.75 56.76 -19.43
C ASP A 1066 -14.36 55.42 -18.98
N ASP A 1067 -15.69 55.27 -19.05
CA ASP A 1067 -16.39 54.05 -18.64
C ASP A 1067 -16.14 52.88 -19.63
N TRP A 1068 -15.89 53.18 -20.91
CA TRP A 1068 -15.48 52.18 -21.92
C TRP A 1068 -14.03 51.71 -21.69
N ILE A 1069 -13.13 52.65 -21.37
CA ILE A 1069 -11.73 52.37 -21.02
C ILE A 1069 -11.65 51.56 -19.71
N ASP A 1070 -12.47 51.87 -18.71
CA ASP A 1070 -12.58 51.12 -17.44
C ASP A 1070 -12.93 49.64 -17.70
N ALA A 1071 -13.91 49.36 -18.57
CA ALA A 1071 -14.31 48.00 -18.91
C ALA A 1071 -13.18 47.21 -19.61
N ARG A 1072 -12.46 47.84 -20.55
CA ARG A 1072 -11.37 47.19 -21.28
C ARG A 1072 -10.13 46.97 -20.42
N LEU A 1073 -9.78 47.94 -19.58
CA LEU A 1073 -8.70 47.81 -18.58
C LEU A 1073 -8.94 46.62 -17.66
N ILE A 1074 -10.17 46.47 -17.14
CA ILE A 1074 -10.52 45.35 -16.25
C ILE A 1074 -10.51 44.02 -17.00
N ALA A 1075 -10.96 43.97 -18.25
CA ALA A 1075 -10.94 42.75 -19.06
C ALA A 1075 -9.51 42.26 -19.29
N GLU A 1076 -8.60 43.14 -19.69
CA GLU A 1076 -7.20 42.80 -19.96
C GLU A 1076 -6.44 42.44 -18.67
N HIS A 1077 -6.66 43.19 -17.58
CA HIS A 1077 -6.02 42.92 -16.29
C HIS A 1077 -6.48 41.60 -15.67
N THR A 1078 -7.79 41.34 -15.67
CA THR A 1078 -8.33 40.08 -15.12
C THR A 1078 -8.01 38.87 -16.00
N ALA A 1079 -7.89 39.03 -17.32
CA ALA A 1079 -7.43 37.97 -18.21
C ALA A 1079 -5.98 37.53 -17.92
N ALA A 1080 -5.11 38.45 -17.48
CA ALA A 1080 -3.75 38.10 -17.06
C ALA A 1080 -3.72 37.33 -15.72
N ILE A 1081 -4.68 37.57 -14.83
CA ILE A 1081 -4.77 36.94 -13.51
C ILE A 1081 -5.48 35.58 -13.56
N GLY A 1082 -6.44 35.40 -14.46
CA GLY A 1082 -7.24 34.17 -14.59
C GLY A 1082 -6.44 32.86 -14.53
N PRO A 1083 -5.35 32.69 -15.28
CA PRO A 1083 -4.52 31.48 -15.24
C PRO A 1083 -3.86 31.19 -13.87
N LEU A 1084 -3.59 32.21 -13.05
CA LEU A 1084 -2.95 32.05 -11.74
C LEU A 1084 -3.80 31.21 -10.79
N ILE A 1085 -5.12 31.28 -10.94
CA ILE A 1085 -6.06 30.63 -10.05
C ILE A 1085 -6.05 29.11 -10.25
N VAL A 1086 -5.58 28.62 -11.41
CA VAL A 1086 -5.51 27.19 -11.74
C VAL A 1086 -4.32 26.49 -11.05
N PHE A 1087 -3.21 27.20 -10.79
CA PHE A 1087 -1.97 26.56 -10.30
C PHE A 1087 -2.09 25.83 -8.96
N PRO A 1088 -2.73 26.40 -7.92
CA PRO A 1088 -2.95 25.67 -6.67
C PRO A 1088 -3.76 24.39 -6.85
N PHE A 1089 -4.67 24.33 -7.83
CA PHE A 1089 -5.46 23.13 -8.11
C PHE A 1089 -4.67 22.03 -8.78
N ILE A 1090 -3.73 22.38 -9.66
CA ILE A 1090 -2.83 21.38 -10.25
C ILE A 1090 -2.04 20.70 -9.11
N LEU A 1091 -1.52 21.48 -8.17
CA LEU A 1091 -0.83 20.93 -7.00
C LEU A 1091 -1.78 20.17 -6.07
N LEU A 1092 -3.01 20.64 -5.86
CA LEU A 1092 -4.02 19.96 -5.05
C LEU A 1092 -4.39 18.59 -5.66
N ALA A 1093 -4.63 18.54 -6.98
CA ALA A 1093 -4.93 17.31 -7.71
C ALA A 1093 -3.77 16.31 -7.65
N LEU A 1094 -2.53 16.78 -7.83
CA LEU A 1094 -1.35 15.95 -7.62
C LEU A 1094 -1.23 15.48 -6.17
N GLY A 1095 -1.58 16.31 -5.19
CA GLY A 1095 -1.62 15.93 -3.77
C GLY A 1095 -2.61 14.79 -3.48
N VAL A 1096 -3.79 14.83 -4.11
CA VAL A 1096 -4.80 13.76 -4.04
C VAL A 1096 -4.26 12.48 -4.71
N VAL A 1097 -3.73 12.59 -5.93
CA VAL A 1097 -3.12 11.43 -6.63
C VAL A 1097 -1.97 10.83 -5.83
N GLY A 1098 -1.11 11.66 -5.24
CA GLY A 1098 0.03 11.25 -4.42
C GLY A 1098 -0.33 10.59 -3.09
N ARG A 1099 -1.63 10.51 -2.76
CA ARG A 1099 -2.21 9.76 -1.64
C ARG A 1099 -3.27 8.76 -2.11
N SER A 1100 -3.24 8.37 -3.37
CA SER A 1100 -4.19 7.39 -3.89
C SER A 1100 -3.99 6.03 -3.23
N GLN A 1101 -5.10 5.37 -2.92
CA GLN A 1101 -5.10 3.98 -2.51
C GLN A 1101 -4.58 3.06 -3.63
N LEU A 1102 -4.31 3.50 -4.86
CA LEU A 1102 -3.69 2.63 -5.86
C LEU A 1102 -2.20 2.34 -5.58
N PHE A 1103 -1.51 3.24 -4.88
CA PHE A 1103 -0.08 3.11 -4.63
C PHE A 1103 0.20 2.32 -3.35
N ASP A 1104 -0.52 2.65 -2.28
CA ASP A 1104 -0.34 2.06 -0.96
C ASP A 1104 -1.61 2.28 -0.12
N ASN A 1105 -1.68 1.74 1.11
CA ASN A 1105 -2.81 1.93 2.02
C ASN A 1105 -2.82 3.33 2.65
N TRP A 1106 -3.03 4.36 1.84
CA TRP A 1106 -3.21 5.72 2.32
C TRP A 1106 -4.59 5.85 2.98
N ALA A 1107 -4.56 6.00 4.30
CA ALA A 1107 -5.70 6.41 5.10
C ALA A 1107 -6.16 7.82 4.68
N ILE A 1108 -7.36 7.92 4.09
CA ILE A 1108 -8.00 9.21 3.87
C ILE A 1108 -8.86 9.49 5.10
N GLY A 1109 -8.26 10.16 6.08
CA GLY A 1109 -8.99 10.63 7.25
C GLY A 1109 -9.97 11.76 6.90
N ASN A 1110 -10.95 11.95 7.78
CA ASN A 1110 -11.92 13.05 7.68
C ASN A 1110 -11.23 14.43 7.64
N ASP A 1111 -10.06 14.55 8.24
CA ASP A 1111 -9.22 15.74 8.27
C ASP A 1111 -8.81 16.19 6.86
N GLN A 1112 -8.39 15.24 6.02
CA GLN A 1112 -7.94 15.53 4.66
C GLN A 1112 -9.11 15.97 3.78
N LEU A 1113 -10.28 15.38 4.00
CA LEU A 1113 -11.51 15.78 3.32
C LEU A 1113 -11.90 17.22 3.68
N VAL A 1114 -11.82 17.60 4.97
CA VAL A 1114 -12.07 18.98 5.42
C VAL A 1114 -11.09 19.96 4.77
N VAL A 1115 -9.80 19.62 4.75
CA VAL A 1115 -8.76 20.43 4.10
C VAL A 1115 -9.02 20.58 2.59
N LEU A 1116 -9.41 19.49 1.91
CA LEU A 1116 -9.76 19.50 0.50
C LEU A 1116 -10.98 20.39 0.22
N ILE A 1117 -12.06 20.23 0.99
CA ILE A 1117 -13.27 21.05 0.90
C ILE A 1117 -12.92 22.53 1.12
N PHE A 1118 -12.10 22.83 2.13
CA PHE A 1118 -11.65 24.19 2.40
C PHE A 1118 -10.91 24.82 1.20
N TYR A 1119 -9.98 24.09 0.57
CA TYR A 1119 -9.30 24.60 -0.62
C TYR A 1119 -10.23 24.82 -1.81
N VAL A 1120 -11.18 23.90 -2.03
CA VAL A 1120 -12.20 24.06 -3.09
C VAL A 1120 -13.08 25.28 -2.83
N LEU A 1121 -13.58 25.45 -1.61
CA LEU A 1121 -14.40 26.60 -1.21
C LEU A 1121 -13.63 27.92 -1.33
N TRP A 1122 -12.37 27.96 -0.88
CA TRP A 1122 -11.51 29.13 -1.02
C TRP A 1122 -11.46 29.56 -2.49
N ALA A 1123 -11.22 28.63 -3.39
CA ALA A 1123 -11.02 28.96 -4.78
C ALA A 1123 -12.32 29.33 -5.51
N ILE A 1124 -13.45 28.69 -5.18
CA ILE A 1124 -14.78 29.15 -5.63
C ILE A 1124 -15.00 30.59 -5.18
N ALA A 1125 -14.65 30.93 -3.93
CA ALA A 1125 -14.77 32.29 -3.42
C ALA A 1125 -13.89 33.28 -4.20
N MET A 1126 -12.65 32.92 -4.56
CA MET A 1126 -11.77 33.78 -5.37
C MET A 1126 -12.33 34.00 -6.79
N ALA A 1127 -12.83 32.94 -7.44
CA ALA A 1127 -13.48 33.01 -8.75
C ALA A 1127 -14.71 33.93 -8.72
N ALA A 1128 -15.58 33.71 -7.73
CA ALA A 1128 -16.80 34.46 -7.55
C ALA A 1128 -16.52 35.94 -7.28
N MET A 1129 -15.53 36.27 -6.44
CA MET A 1129 -15.15 37.66 -6.16
C MET A 1129 -14.76 38.41 -7.44
N LEU A 1130 -13.94 37.81 -8.32
CA LEU A 1130 -13.54 38.46 -9.57
C LEU A 1130 -14.72 38.64 -10.53
N ASN A 1131 -15.56 37.61 -10.70
CA ASN A 1131 -16.71 37.68 -11.60
C ASN A 1131 -17.74 38.71 -11.12
N ILE A 1132 -18.06 38.70 -9.83
CA ILE A 1132 -18.96 39.67 -9.21
C ILE A 1132 -18.39 41.09 -9.37
N GLY A 1133 -17.10 41.28 -9.14
CA GLY A 1133 -16.44 42.59 -9.34
C GLY A 1133 -16.55 43.08 -10.78
N ALA A 1134 -16.26 42.23 -11.76
CA ALA A 1134 -16.37 42.58 -13.18
C ALA A 1134 -17.81 42.93 -13.59
N GLU A 1135 -18.79 42.13 -13.15
CA GLU A 1135 -20.21 42.36 -13.45
C GLU A 1135 -20.73 43.66 -12.83
N MET A 1136 -20.29 43.99 -11.61
CA MET A 1136 -20.60 45.29 -11.01
C MET A 1136 -20.07 46.45 -11.85
N THR A 1137 -18.84 46.33 -12.40
CA THR A 1137 -18.28 47.37 -13.25
C THR A 1137 -18.95 47.43 -14.62
N ARG A 1138 -19.35 46.29 -15.21
CA ARG A 1138 -20.16 46.28 -16.44
C ARG A 1138 -21.44 47.07 -16.25
N ARG A 1139 -22.18 46.80 -15.18
CA ARG A 1139 -23.43 47.51 -14.87
C ARG A 1139 -23.20 49.01 -14.71
N LYS A 1140 -22.18 49.39 -13.92
CA LYS A 1140 -21.80 50.81 -13.72
C LYS A 1140 -21.44 51.49 -15.05
N ALA A 1141 -20.59 50.87 -15.87
CA ALA A 1141 -20.16 51.40 -17.16
C ALA A 1141 -21.35 51.57 -18.12
N LEU A 1142 -22.21 50.55 -18.24
CA LEU A 1142 -23.41 50.64 -19.08
C LEU A 1142 -24.35 51.77 -18.63
N THR A 1143 -24.63 51.88 -17.32
CA THR A 1143 -25.46 52.98 -16.80
C THR A 1143 -24.84 54.36 -17.05
N GLY A 1144 -23.51 54.49 -16.93
CA GLY A 1144 -22.79 55.73 -17.21
C GLY A 1144 -22.82 56.10 -18.68
N MET A 1145 -22.60 55.13 -19.56
CA MET A 1145 -22.62 55.29 -21.02
C MET A 1145 -24.02 55.54 -21.57
N GLU A 1146 -25.06 54.87 -21.06
CA GLU A 1146 -26.45 55.13 -21.46
C GLU A 1146 -26.88 56.56 -21.07
N ALA A 1147 -26.45 57.03 -19.90
CA ALA A 1147 -26.68 58.41 -19.49
C ALA A 1147 -25.88 59.43 -20.33
N ASP A 1148 -24.66 59.08 -20.76
CA ASP A 1148 -23.88 59.89 -21.71
C ASP A 1148 -24.49 59.94 -23.10
N LEU A 1149 -25.08 58.84 -23.57
CA LEU A 1149 -25.80 58.78 -24.86
C LEU A 1149 -27.02 59.72 -24.85
N LEU A 1150 -27.77 59.76 -23.75
CA LEU A 1150 -28.89 60.69 -23.59
C LEU A 1150 -28.43 62.14 -23.61
N TRP A 1151 -27.30 62.44 -22.96
CA TRP A 1151 -26.71 63.78 -22.99
C TRP A 1151 -26.19 64.15 -24.39
N LEU A 1152 -25.52 63.22 -25.09
CA LEU A 1152 -24.98 63.39 -26.44
C LEU A 1152 -26.07 63.72 -27.48
N LYS A 1153 -27.25 63.10 -27.35
CA LYS A 1153 -28.42 63.40 -28.21
C LYS A 1153 -28.92 64.85 -28.06
N GLY A 1154 -28.66 65.49 -26.92
CA GLY A 1154 -28.97 66.90 -26.70
C GLY A 1154 -27.86 67.86 -27.11
N ALA A 1155 -26.59 67.41 -27.14
CA ALA A 1155 -25.39 68.26 -27.10
C ALA A 1155 -25.08 69.14 -28.34
N GLY A 1156 -25.92 69.13 -29.38
CA GLY A 1156 -25.76 69.92 -30.61
C GLY A 1156 -25.14 69.17 -31.81
N PRO A 1157 -25.00 69.82 -32.98
CA PRO A 1157 -24.61 69.17 -34.24
C PRO A 1157 -23.18 68.60 -34.24
N ASP A 1158 -22.26 69.20 -33.48
CA ASP A 1158 -20.86 68.76 -33.40
C ASP A 1158 -20.69 67.34 -32.79
N TYR A 1159 -21.68 66.88 -32.04
CA TYR A 1159 -21.68 65.57 -31.38
C TYR A 1159 -22.63 64.56 -32.04
N ALA A 1160 -23.38 64.94 -33.08
CA ALA A 1160 -24.39 64.09 -33.71
C ALA A 1160 -23.80 62.78 -34.27
N LYS A 1161 -22.67 62.87 -35.00
CA LYS A 1161 -21.95 61.70 -35.52
C LYS A 1161 -21.41 60.79 -34.41
N LEU A 1162 -21.00 61.36 -33.27
CA LEU A 1162 -20.55 60.57 -32.12
C LEU A 1162 -21.73 59.86 -31.44
N ALA A 1163 -22.88 60.53 -31.32
CA ALA A 1163 -24.10 59.96 -30.75
C ALA A 1163 -24.65 58.78 -31.57
N GLU A 1164 -24.46 58.77 -32.90
CA GLU A 1164 -24.82 57.64 -33.78
C GLU A 1164 -23.91 56.42 -33.57
N ARG A 1165 -22.61 56.63 -33.31
CA ARG A 1165 -21.61 55.55 -33.13
C ARG A 1165 -21.51 55.05 -31.68
N PHE A 1166 -21.93 55.84 -30.69
CA PHE A 1166 -21.83 55.51 -29.27
C PHE A 1166 -22.61 54.23 -28.83
N PRO A 1167 -23.78 53.89 -29.40
CA PRO A 1167 -24.46 52.61 -29.14
C PRO A 1167 -23.60 51.37 -29.45
N ASP A 1168 -22.72 51.45 -30.44
CA ASP A 1168 -21.79 50.35 -30.76
C ASP A 1168 -20.78 50.12 -29.64
N LEU A 1169 -20.34 51.20 -28.97
CA LEU A 1169 -19.47 51.11 -27.78
C LEU A 1169 -20.19 50.48 -26.60
N ILE A 1170 -21.47 50.82 -26.39
CA ILE A 1170 -22.32 50.19 -25.37
C ILE A 1170 -22.47 48.69 -25.68
N ALA A 1171 -22.69 48.32 -26.95
CA ALA A 1171 -22.78 46.93 -27.38
C ALA A 1171 -21.46 46.16 -27.15
N GLN A 1172 -20.31 46.80 -27.38
CA GLN A 1172 -19.00 46.19 -27.09
C GLN A 1172 -18.82 45.88 -25.59
N VAL A 1173 -19.19 46.80 -24.68
CA VAL A 1173 -19.13 46.55 -23.23
C VAL A 1173 -20.13 45.47 -22.80
N ARG A 1174 -21.34 45.50 -23.37
CA ARG A 1174 -22.39 44.51 -23.08
C ARG A 1174 -21.97 43.10 -23.48
N ASN A 1175 -21.31 42.96 -24.63
CA ASN A 1175 -20.87 41.66 -25.18
C ASN A 1175 -19.43 41.27 -24.83
N LEU A 1176 -18.74 42.04 -23.98
CA LEU A 1176 -17.37 41.78 -23.57
C LEU A 1176 -17.30 40.45 -22.80
N ARG A 1177 -16.63 39.42 -23.32
CA ARG A 1177 -16.46 38.12 -22.64
C ARG A 1177 -15.02 37.82 -22.20
N GLN A 1178 -14.14 38.82 -22.23
CA GLN A 1178 -12.72 38.63 -21.91
C GLN A 1178 -12.45 38.71 -20.39
N GLY A 1179 -11.58 37.83 -19.88
CA GLY A 1179 -11.20 37.83 -18.47
C GLY A 1179 -12.37 37.52 -17.53
N ALA A 1180 -12.51 38.27 -16.45
CA ALA A 1180 -13.57 38.05 -15.44
C ALA A 1180 -15.00 38.37 -15.94
N PHE A 1181 -15.13 38.97 -17.13
CA PHE A 1181 -16.41 39.28 -17.77
C PHE A 1181 -17.09 38.08 -18.45
N ALA A 1182 -16.37 36.97 -18.66
CA ALA A 1182 -16.97 35.73 -19.13
C ALA A 1182 -18.02 35.20 -18.13
N PRO A 1183 -19.12 34.57 -18.61
CA PRO A 1183 -20.09 33.88 -17.74
C PRO A 1183 -19.39 32.94 -16.76
N PHE A 1184 -19.87 32.88 -15.52
CA PHE A 1184 -19.20 32.15 -14.43
C PHE A 1184 -18.81 30.71 -14.82
N PHE A 1185 -19.69 29.96 -15.48
CA PHE A 1185 -19.44 28.59 -15.92
C PHE A 1185 -18.58 28.45 -17.20
N GLU A 1186 -18.48 29.51 -18.00
CA GLU A 1186 -17.59 29.56 -19.18
C GLU A 1186 -16.17 30.00 -18.82
N GLN A 1187 -15.93 30.39 -17.56
CA GLN A 1187 -14.58 30.74 -17.12
C GLN A 1187 -13.69 29.50 -17.13
N PRO A 1188 -12.48 29.58 -17.72
CA PRO A 1188 -11.54 28.45 -17.77
C PRO A 1188 -11.25 27.83 -16.40
N LEU A 1189 -11.34 28.66 -15.35
CA LEU A 1189 -11.19 28.27 -13.96
C LEU A 1189 -12.33 27.36 -13.47
N VAL A 1190 -13.58 27.73 -13.72
CA VAL A 1190 -14.75 26.97 -13.27
C VAL A 1190 -14.86 25.67 -14.07
N GLN A 1191 -14.49 25.70 -15.35
CA GLN A 1191 -14.31 24.48 -16.15
C GLN A 1191 -13.19 23.59 -15.61
N ALA A 1192 -12.04 24.14 -15.22
CA ALA A 1192 -10.96 23.34 -14.64
C ALA A 1192 -11.33 22.66 -13.31
N ILE A 1193 -12.28 23.22 -12.54
CA ILE A 1193 -12.81 22.62 -11.30
C ILE A 1193 -13.94 21.63 -11.62
N LEU A 1194 -14.86 21.99 -12.52
CA LEU A 1194 -16.04 21.18 -12.85
C LEU A 1194 -15.75 20.01 -13.79
N VAL A 1195 -14.69 20.05 -14.61
CA VAL A 1195 -14.38 18.95 -15.53
C VAL A 1195 -13.90 17.70 -14.77
N PRO A 1196 -12.99 17.79 -13.77
CA PRO A 1196 -12.62 16.64 -12.94
C PRO A 1196 -13.69 16.22 -11.93
N LEU A 1197 -14.52 17.14 -11.42
CA LEU A 1197 -15.48 16.87 -10.34
C LEU A 1197 -16.94 16.74 -10.79
N GLY A 1198 -17.31 17.24 -11.96
CA GLY A 1198 -18.69 17.39 -12.43
C GLY A 1198 -19.10 16.46 -13.58
N GLY A 1199 -18.15 15.76 -14.22
CA GLY A 1199 -18.45 14.69 -15.16
C GLY A 1199 -18.61 13.34 -14.46
N ALA A 1200 -19.53 12.49 -14.90
CA ALA A 1200 -19.72 11.13 -14.37
C ALA A 1200 -18.40 10.33 -14.33
N GLY A 1201 -17.55 10.47 -15.35
CA GLY A 1201 -16.22 9.85 -15.39
C GLY A 1201 -15.20 10.44 -14.41
N GLY A 1202 -15.36 11.71 -14.01
CA GLY A 1202 -14.50 12.37 -13.01
C GLY A 1202 -14.82 11.93 -11.58
N VAL A 1203 -16.11 11.86 -11.25
CA VAL A 1203 -16.58 11.29 -9.98
C VAL A 1203 -16.18 9.82 -9.87
N GLN A 1204 -16.35 9.05 -10.95
CA GLN A 1204 -15.96 7.63 -10.98
C GLN A 1204 -14.45 7.43 -10.92
N LEU A 1205 -13.65 8.34 -11.49
CA LEU A 1205 -12.19 8.32 -11.37
C LEU A 1205 -11.74 8.67 -9.94
N VAL A 1206 -12.36 9.67 -9.31
CA VAL A 1206 -12.11 10.02 -7.91
C VAL A 1206 -12.52 8.86 -7.00
N GLU A 1207 -13.67 8.24 -7.26
CA GLU A 1207 -14.13 7.06 -6.53
C GLU A 1207 -13.16 5.90 -6.70
N TYR A 1208 -12.68 5.63 -7.91
CA TYR A 1208 -11.67 4.60 -8.18
C TYR A 1208 -10.31 4.91 -7.52
N LEU A 1209 -9.87 6.17 -7.49
CA LEU A 1209 -8.60 6.59 -6.91
C LEU A 1209 -8.61 6.67 -5.38
N MET A 1210 -9.75 7.04 -4.79
CA MET A 1210 -9.94 7.27 -3.35
C MET A 1210 -10.52 6.04 -2.65
N PHE A 1211 -11.40 5.31 -3.33
CA PHE A 1211 -12.13 4.15 -2.82
C PHE A 1211 -11.91 2.96 -3.75
N ALA A 1212 -10.65 2.60 -4.01
CA ALA A 1212 -10.30 1.34 -4.65
C ALA A 1212 -10.68 0.13 -3.77
N ARG A 1213 -11.93 0.06 -3.28
CA ARG A 1213 -12.63 -1.16 -2.95
C ARG A 1213 -12.77 -1.90 -4.26
N ALA A 1214 -11.95 -2.95 -4.42
CA ALA A 1214 -12.13 -3.90 -5.50
C ALA A 1214 -13.63 -4.23 -5.61
N GLN A 1215 -14.21 -3.96 -6.78
CA GLN A 1215 -15.55 -4.44 -7.13
C GLN A 1215 -15.57 -5.96 -7.11
#